data_AF-A0A098LGE7-F1
#
_entry.id   AF-A0A098LGE7-F1
#
_cell.length_a   1.000
_cell.length_b   1.000
_cell.length_c   1.000
_cell.angle_alpha   90.00
_cell.angle_beta   90.00
_cell.angle_gamma   90.00
#
_symmetry.space_group_name_H-M   'P 1'
#
loop_
_entity.id
_entity.type
_entity.pdbx_description
1 polymer ?
#
loop_
_entity_poly.entity_id
_entity_poly.type
_entity_poly.pdbx_seq_one_letter_code
_entity_poly.pdbx_strand_id
1 'polypeptide(L)'
;MSSDNSFKSKYNKLLISTISATIFLACILVYTIISIKKSKENASDLSKALFNLSQYESSFRNYVLNVQYDTISAITGENMDISSLMNYARLFQKDLSLLEENLKGKDRDTLLKIKANYDTLNSVFLKVSQLFNERGFKNHGIEGKMHQAAHILEKSPDTDKGLVLTLRKHEKDFFIKKEKSYIGAFDQTVSDLENQITSLPDSDTKNYLNEALRSYQTTFHEIVEIESVLGLEKNQGLIGFLYFTTNQSINKLDILRTLFENKSNNLLSTTLLAILFLSLGLIALIYWVLNKFIKPAFDPIHEIQIRATEISEGNLSVKFDEFSNNNMLKDLITGLEKIVFRFKTTMNQVEAISSRKILTELPLTSDKDEVGKTVNLIIRQLKNIDDDEQQRAWHNEGLAMFANLLRIYINDADTLYDNFLREMVKYIDANQGGLFILEDEDDEESYMLMKACYAYDRKKFINKKINEGEGLAGVCWQEGETIFMTEIPNDYMYITSGVGGASPSSLVIVPVKFNDKIFGVIELASFKIIPNHQIKFIEAIAESFGSTVHNMKTGTKTRSLLEQSQIMTEELRAQEEEMRQNMEELQATQEEMERNVSSLKSMTKELEVRERIFGLTTILSEADKYGTILDINSKFVEVSGYSREELIGKPHNILRDPEMPKELFKLFWDTIKSGNIFKGIIKNRGKGGIVYWVNATIVPIKDEDGNIVKYIGARYHIEDEKFAEYMYNKQASVLGHPLLKTNS
;
A
#
# COMPACT_ATOMS: atom_id res chain seq x y z
N MET A 1 -23.86 -58.94 -12.45
CA MET A 1 -22.96 -58.63 -13.60
C MET A 1 -23.52 -57.59 -14.58
N SER A 2 -24.84 -57.42 -14.76
CA SER A 2 -25.40 -56.38 -15.66
C SER A 2 -25.51 -54.97 -15.05
N SER A 3 -25.59 -54.84 -13.72
CA SER A 3 -25.66 -53.53 -13.02
C SER A 3 -24.33 -52.77 -13.00
N ASP A 4 -23.21 -53.49 -13.04
CA ASP A 4 -21.85 -52.93 -12.90
C ASP A 4 -21.39 -52.18 -14.16
N ASN A 5 -21.76 -52.69 -15.35
CA ASN A 5 -21.47 -52.04 -16.63
C ASN A 5 -22.27 -50.74 -16.86
N SER A 6 -23.48 -50.65 -16.29
CA SER A 6 -24.32 -49.44 -16.34
C SER A 6 -23.73 -48.31 -15.49
N PHE A 7 -23.22 -48.65 -14.31
CA PHE A 7 -22.61 -47.68 -13.39
C PHE A 7 -21.29 -47.13 -13.96
N LYS A 8 -20.41 -48.00 -14.47
CA LYS A 8 -19.14 -47.62 -15.10
C LYS A 8 -19.33 -46.75 -16.35
N SER A 9 -20.36 -47.03 -17.15
CA SER A 9 -20.73 -46.21 -18.33
C SER A 9 -21.25 -44.82 -17.96
N LYS A 10 -22.10 -44.72 -16.92
CA LYS A 10 -22.58 -43.42 -16.41
C LYS A 10 -21.44 -42.59 -15.79
N TYR A 11 -20.55 -43.24 -15.04
CA TYR A 11 -19.37 -42.59 -14.47
C TYR A 11 -18.44 -42.03 -15.55
N ASN A 12 -18.13 -42.81 -16.58
CA ASN A 12 -17.29 -42.35 -17.69
C ASN A 12 -17.92 -41.17 -18.46
N LYS A 13 -19.25 -41.18 -18.68
CA LYS A 13 -19.94 -40.04 -19.31
C LYS A 13 -19.89 -38.77 -18.46
N LEU A 14 -20.03 -38.90 -17.15
CA LEU A 14 -19.92 -37.79 -16.20
C LEU A 14 -18.48 -37.25 -16.14
N LEU A 15 -17.48 -38.13 -16.16
CA LEU A 15 -16.07 -37.76 -16.19
C LEU A 15 -15.72 -37.01 -17.48
N ILE A 16 -16.19 -37.49 -18.64
CA ILE A 16 -15.94 -36.83 -19.93
C ILE A 16 -16.64 -35.47 -19.99
N SER A 17 -17.88 -35.35 -19.49
CA SER A 17 -18.58 -34.06 -19.50
C SER A 17 -17.94 -33.02 -18.57
N THR A 18 -17.47 -33.45 -17.39
CA THR A 18 -16.77 -32.57 -16.43
C THR A 18 -15.41 -32.12 -16.97
N ILE A 19 -14.63 -33.02 -17.59
CA ILE A 19 -13.38 -32.65 -18.26
C ILE A 19 -13.63 -31.66 -19.40
N SER A 20 -14.62 -31.91 -20.26
CA SER A 20 -14.98 -31.03 -21.37
C SER A 20 -15.40 -29.63 -20.90
N ALA A 21 -16.25 -29.56 -19.87
CA ALA A 21 -16.67 -28.29 -19.26
C ALA A 21 -15.49 -27.52 -18.65
N THR A 22 -14.55 -28.23 -18.02
CA THR A 22 -13.35 -27.63 -17.43
C THR A 22 -12.42 -27.06 -18.49
N ILE A 23 -12.20 -27.78 -19.59
CA ILE A 23 -11.40 -27.29 -20.73
C ILE A 23 -12.05 -26.06 -21.36
N PHE A 24 -13.37 -26.09 -21.55
CA PHE A 24 -14.11 -24.95 -22.11
C PHE A 24 -14.00 -23.69 -21.24
N LEU A 25 -14.16 -23.84 -19.92
CA LEU A 25 -13.97 -22.75 -18.96
C LEU A 25 -12.54 -22.21 -18.97
N ALA A 26 -11.53 -23.10 -19.04
CA ALA A 26 -10.14 -22.70 -19.14
C ALA A 26 -9.86 -21.87 -20.41
N CYS A 27 -10.41 -22.28 -21.56
CA CYS A 27 -10.30 -21.53 -22.82
C CYS A 27 -10.93 -20.13 -22.72
N ILE A 28 -12.11 -20.01 -22.10
CA ILE A 28 -12.77 -18.71 -21.86
C ILE A 28 -11.90 -17.83 -20.96
N LEU A 29 -11.34 -18.38 -19.89
CA LEU A 29 -10.52 -17.65 -18.94
C LEU A 29 -9.24 -17.14 -19.60
N VAL A 30 -8.56 -17.98 -20.39
CA VAL A 30 -7.38 -17.60 -21.18
C VAL A 30 -7.73 -16.49 -22.18
N TYR A 31 -8.82 -16.63 -22.93
CA TYR A 31 -9.28 -15.59 -23.86
C TYR A 31 -9.57 -14.25 -23.16
N THR A 32 -10.17 -14.32 -21.97
CA THR A 32 -10.53 -13.14 -21.18
C THR A 32 -9.28 -12.43 -20.64
N ILE A 33 -8.29 -13.18 -20.13
CA ILE A 33 -6.99 -12.63 -19.69
C ILE A 33 -6.26 -11.95 -20.84
N ILE A 34 -6.19 -12.59 -22.02
CA ILE A 34 -5.58 -12.01 -23.22
C ILE A 34 -6.30 -10.71 -23.60
N SER A 35 -7.63 -10.70 -23.54
CA SER A 35 -8.46 -9.53 -23.85
C SER A 35 -8.24 -8.37 -22.86
N ILE A 36 -8.13 -8.67 -21.56
CA ILE A 36 -7.81 -7.69 -20.50
C ILE A 36 -6.44 -7.07 -20.76
N LYS A 37 -5.42 -7.91 -21.00
CA LYS A 37 -4.04 -7.47 -21.27
C LYS A 37 -3.98 -6.54 -22.47
N LYS A 38 -4.57 -6.95 -23.60
CA LYS A 38 -4.64 -6.13 -24.81
C LYS A 38 -5.36 -4.80 -24.59
N SER A 39 -6.43 -4.79 -23.79
CA SER A 39 -7.14 -3.55 -23.44
C SER A 39 -6.27 -2.58 -22.63
N LYS A 40 -5.46 -3.09 -21.69
CA LYS A 40 -4.50 -2.27 -20.92
C LYS A 40 -3.36 -1.73 -21.77
N GLU A 41 -2.81 -2.56 -22.67
CA GLU A 41 -1.77 -2.12 -23.61
C GLU A 41 -2.27 -0.97 -24.48
N ASN A 42 -3.46 -1.10 -25.07
CA ASN A 42 -4.08 -0.02 -25.85
C ASN A 42 -4.30 1.26 -25.04
N ALA A 43 -4.78 1.16 -23.78
CA ALA A 43 -4.96 2.32 -22.90
C ALA A 43 -3.62 3.02 -22.58
N SER A 44 -2.57 2.23 -22.33
CA SER A 44 -1.22 2.73 -22.11
C SER A 44 -0.69 3.47 -23.34
N ASP A 45 -0.84 2.90 -24.54
CA ASP A 45 -0.37 3.53 -25.77
C ASP A 45 -1.17 4.80 -26.12
N LEU A 46 -2.48 4.82 -25.83
CA LEU A 46 -3.30 6.03 -25.90
C LEU A 46 -2.83 7.11 -24.91
N SER A 47 -2.36 6.72 -23.73
CA SER A 47 -1.83 7.67 -22.73
C SER A 47 -0.53 8.33 -23.23
N LYS A 48 0.35 7.58 -23.89
CA LYS A 48 1.56 8.12 -24.53
C LYS A 48 1.21 9.09 -25.66
N ALA A 49 0.27 8.71 -26.53
CA ALA A 49 -0.22 9.56 -27.60
C ALA A 49 -0.81 10.88 -27.04
N LEU A 50 -1.65 10.78 -26.01
CA LEU A 50 -2.24 11.94 -25.32
C LEU A 50 -1.16 12.86 -24.76
N PHE A 51 -0.18 12.29 -24.05
CA PHE A 51 0.95 13.04 -23.49
C PHE A 51 1.72 13.79 -24.58
N ASN A 52 2.11 13.10 -25.65
CA ASN A 52 2.89 13.71 -26.73
C ASN A 52 2.11 14.82 -27.46
N LEU A 53 0.79 14.66 -27.65
CA LEU A 53 -0.04 15.73 -28.22
C LEU A 53 -0.18 16.93 -27.29
N SER A 54 -0.30 16.72 -25.97
CA SER A 54 -0.31 17.80 -24.99
C SER A 54 1.02 18.56 -24.95
N GLN A 55 2.15 17.85 -25.03
CA GLN A 55 3.46 18.48 -25.09
C GLN A 55 3.68 19.25 -26.41
N TYR A 56 3.15 18.72 -27.53
CA TYR A 56 3.10 19.45 -28.80
C TYR A 56 2.33 20.76 -28.69
N GLU A 57 1.13 20.76 -28.06
CA GLU A 57 0.34 21.97 -27.81
C GLU A 57 1.09 23.00 -26.97
N SER A 58 1.71 22.55 -25.87
CA SER A 58 2.47 23.43 -24.97
C SER A 58 3.67 24.04 -25.69
N SER A 59 4.41 23.23 -26.45
CA SER A 59 5.56 23.72 -27.25
C SER A 59 5.11 24.72 -28.30
N PHE A 60 3.94 24.49 -28.91
CA PHE A 60 3.38 25.40 -29.90
C PHE A 60 2.98 26.74 -29.29
N ARG A 61 2.35 26.70 -28.11
CA ARG A 61 2.01 27.91 -27.36
C ARG A 61 3.23 28.74 -27.03
N ASN A 62 4.32 28.10 -26.61
CA ASN A 62 5.59 28.76 -26.33
C ASN A 62 6.18 29.37 -27.62
N TYR A 63 6.16 28.64 -28.73
CA TYR A 63 6.58 29.17 -30.04
C TYR A 63 5.82 30.45 -30.42
N VAL A 64 4.49 30.44 -30.34
CA VAL A 64 3.65 31.62 -30.66
C VAL A 64 3.97 32.80 -29.74
N LEU A 65 4.21 32.55 -28.44
CA LEU A 65 4.59 33.59 -27.49
C LEU A 65 5.99 34.15 -27.79
N ASN A 66 6.98 33.29 -28.05
CA ASN A 66 8.37 33.70 -28.20
C ASN A 66 8.66 34.41 -29.52
N VAL A 67 7.98 34.03 -30.61
CA VAL A 67 8.08 34.70 -31.91
C VAL A 67 7.59 36.16 -31.85
N GLN A 68 6.76 36.53 -30.87
CA GLN A 68 6.34 37.92 -30.67
C GLN A 68 7.43 38.81 -30.04
N TYR A 69 8.49 38.25 -29.46
CA TYR A 69 9.45 39.02 -28.65
C TYR A 69 10.93 38.81 -29.00
N ASP A 70 11.29 37.75 -29.73
CA ASP A 70 12.70 37.39 -29.94
C ASP A 70 13.14 37.53 -31.41
N THR A 71 14.07 38.45 -31.64
CA THR A 71 14.59 38.83 -32.97
C THR A 71 15.76 37.96 -33.42
N ILE A 72 16.41 37.22 -32.52
CA ILE A 72 17.66 36.50 -32.83
C ILE A 72 17.40 35.02 -33.13
N SER A 73 16.53 34.36 -32.36
CA SER A 73 16.18 32.94 -32.54
C SER A 73 15.36 32.67 -33.81
N ALA A 74 14.65 33.66 -34.34
CA ALA A 74 13.95 33.58 -35.63
C ALA A 74 14.90 33.64 -36.84
N ILE A 75 16.09 34.25 -36.71
CA ILE A 75 17.06 34.43 -37.81
C ILE A 75 17.99 33.21 -37.96
N THR A 76 18.41 32.60 -36.85
CA THR A 76 19.47 31.59 -36.85
C THR A 76 18.97 30.17 -37.13
N GLY A 77 17.67 29.91 -37.03
CA GLY A 77 17.10 28.56 -37.16
C GLY A 77 17.38 27.63 -35.97
N GLU A 78 18.17 28.06 -34.98
CA GLU A 78 18.47 27.32 -33.74
C GLU A 78 17.43 27.63 -32.64
N ASN A 79 16.15 27.45 -32.96
CA ASN A 79 15.09 27.71 -32.00
C ASN A 79 14.83 26.43 -31.17
N MET A 80 15.30 26.41 -29.92
CA MET A 80 15.18 25.28 -28.98
C MET A 80 13.72 24.79 -28.82
N ASP A 81 12.75 25.69 -29.02
CA ASP A 81 11.31 25.39 -28.97
C ASP A 81 10.79 24.65 -30.21
N ILE A 82 11.33 24.94 -31.41
CA ILE A 82 10.90 24.28 -32.66
C ILE A 82 11.40 22.83 -32.69
N SER A 83 12.63 22.57 -32.26
CA SER A 83 13.18 21.21 -32.19
C SER A 83 12.37 20.33 -31.23
N SER A 84 11.97 20.90 -30.08
CA SER A 84 11.14 20.22 -29.09
C SER A 84 9.75 19.91 -29.64
N LEU A 85 9.12 20.91 -30.28
CA LEU A 85 7.82 20.76 -30.95
C LEU A 85 7.85 19.67 -32.03
N MET A 86 8.87 19.68 -32.90
CA MET A 86 9.03 18.69 -33.96
C MET A 86 9.29 17.28 -33.43
N ASN A 87 9.99 17.17 -32.30
CA ASN A 87 10.20 15.88 -31.66
C ASN A 87 8.87 15.30 -31.11
N TYR A 88 8.06 16.10 -30.40
CA TYR A 88 6.76 15.65 -29.90
C TYR A 88 5.77 15.33 -31.03
N ALA A 89 5.80 16.11 -32.12
CA ALA A 89 5.06 15.82 -33.34
C ALA A 89 5.41 14.43 -33.91
N ARG A 90 6.71 14.13 -34.05
CA ARG A 90 7.19 12.83 -34.54
C ARG A 90 6.83 11.68 -33.60
N LEU A 91 6.95 11.88 -32.29
CA LEU A 91 6.58 10.87 -31.29
C LEU A 91 5.07 10.58 -31.33
N PHE A 92 4.25 11.63 -31.41
CA PHE A 92 2.80 11.48 -31.52
C PHE A 92 2.40 10.72 -32.80
N GLN A 93 3.01 11.04 -33.94
CA GLN A 93 2.76 10.33 -35.20
C GLN A 93 3.14 8.84 -35.10
N LYS A 94 4.26 8.53 -34.43
CA LYS A 94 4.68 7.16 -34.15
C LYS A 94 3.65 6.42 -33.31
N ASP A 95 3.16 7.04 -32.23
CA ASP A 95 2.15 6.44 -31.36
C ASP A 95 0.83 6.18 -32.09
N LEU A 96 0.38 7.13 -32.94
CA LEU A 96 -0.81 6.94 -33.77
C LEU A 96 -0.67 5.76 -34.74
N SER A 97 0.53 5.55 -35.28
CA SER A 97 0.78 4.45 -36.23
C SER A 97 0.72 3.09 -35.55
N LEU A 98 1.28 2.99 -34.34
CA LEU A 98 1.23 1.78 -33.52
C LEU A 98 -0.20 1.47 -33.06
N LEU A 99 -0.96 2.49 -32.68
CA LEU A 99 -2.38 2.33 -32.32
C LEU A 99 -3.23 1.89 -33.51
N GLU A 100 -2.91 2.32 -34.73
CA GLU A 100 -3.68 1.96 -35.93
C GLU A 100 -3.62 0.46 -36.23
N GLU A 101 -2.46 -0.18 -36.01
CA GLU A 101 -2.30 -1.62 -36.17
C GLU A 101 -3.09 -2.43 -35.13
N ASN A 102 -3.27 -1.86 -33.94
CA ASN A 102 -3.86 -2.55 -32.79
C ASN A 102 -5.38 -2.36 -32.67
N LEU A 103 -5.92 -1.21 -33.09
CA LEU A 103 -7.33 -0.86 -32.99
C LEU A 103 -8.17 -1.40 -34.16
N LYS A 104 -9.45 -1.69 -33.91
CA LYS A 104 -10.39 -2.24 -34.92
C LYS A 104 -11.75 -1.56 -34.84
N GLY A 105 -12.50 -1.60 -35.95
CA GLY A 105 -13.87 -1.07 -36.02
C GLY A 105 -13.96 0.41 -35.64
N LYS A 106 -14.98 0.76 -34.85
CA LYS A 106 -15.29 2.14 -34.45
C LYS A 106 -14.14 2.85 -33.72
N ASP A 107 -13.32 2.10 -32.97
CA ASP A 107 -12.16 2.65 -32.26
C ASP A 107 -11.09 3.09 -33.25
N ARG A 108 -10.85 2.29 -34.29
CA ARG A 108 -9.95 2.63 -35.40
C ARG A 108 -10.48 3.82 -36.21
N ASP A 109 -11.78 3.88 -36.49
CA ASP A 109 -12.38 5.03 -37.18
C ASP A 109 -12.19 6.34 -36.41
N THR A 110 -12.26 6.28 -35.08
CA THR A 110 -12.01 7.42 -34.21
C THR A 110 -10.54 7.85 -34.25
N LEU A 111 -9.62 6.89 -34.21
CA LEU A 111 -8.18 7.14 -34.36
C LEU A 111 -7.85 7.76 -35.74
N LEU A 112 -8.44 7.26 -36.82
CA LEU A 112 -8.24 7.80 -38.17
C LEU A 112 -8.70 9.26 -38.28
N LYS A 113 -9.79 9.63 -37.61
CA LYS A 113 -10.21 11.04 -37.53
C LYS A 113 -9.22 11.91 -36.76
N ILE A 114 -8.64 11.39 -35.66
CA ILE A 114 -7.60 12.10 -34.90
C ILE A 114 -6.33 12.27 -35.75
N LYS A 115 -5.95 11.24 -36.51
CA LYS A 115 -4.82 11.29 -37.44
C LYS A 115 -5.02 12.32 -38.55
N ALA A 116 -6.19 12.34 -39.19
CA ALA A 116 -6.52 13.36 -40.20
C ALA A 116 -6.53 14.78 -39.62
N ASN A 117 -7.04 14.95 -38.39
CA ASN A 117 -6.95 16.22 -37.67
C ASN A 117 -5.50 16.63 -37.44
N TYR A 118 -4.63 15.69 -37.06
CA TYR A 118 -3.21 15.95 -36.84
C TYR A 118 -2.48 16.36 -38.12
N ASP A 119 -2.73 15.70 -39.25
CA ASP A 119 -2.14 16.09 -40.54
C ASP A 119 -2.56 17.52 -40.92
N THR A 120 -3.81 17.89 -40.60
CA THR A 120 -4.32 19.26 -40.75
C THR A 120 -3.64 20.23 -39.78
N LEU A 121 -3.46 19.84 -38.51
CA LEU A 121 -2.76 20.66 -37.51
C LEU A 121 -1.33 20.97 -37.97
N ASN A 122 -0.61 19.96 -38.47
CA ASN A 122 0.77 20.13 -38.92
C ASN A 122 0.86 21.07 -40.13
N SER A 123 -0.07 20.97 -41.09
CA SER A 123 -0.09 21.90 -42.23
C SER A 123 -0.42 23.34 -41.83
N VAL A 124 -1.36 23.53 -40.90
CA VAL A 124 -1.68 24.86 -40.36
C VAL A 124 -0.52 25.42 -39.55
N PHE A 125 0.16 24.59 -38.75
CA PHE A 125 1.39 25.00 -38.04
C PHE A 125 2.45 25.53 -39.00
N LEU A 126 2.76 24.78 -40.07
CA LEU A 126 3.72 25.20 -41.07
C LEU A 126 3.32 26.53 -41.71
N LYS A 127 2.02 26.73 -41.97
CA LYS A 127 1.51 28.00 -42.50
C LYS A 127 1.64 29.16 -41.49
N VAL A 128 1.37 28.92 -40.21
CA VAL A 128 1.57 29.92 -39.13
C VAL A 128 3.04 30.31 -39.04
N SER A 129 3.94 29.33 -39.07
CA SER A 129 5.39 29.56 -39.03
C SER A 129 5.88 30.36 -40.25
N GLN A 130 5.38 30.02 -41.44
CA GLN A 130 5.63 30.78 -42.66
C GLN A 130 5.16 32.23 -42.55
N LEU A 131 3.94 32.46 -42.07
CA LEU A 131 3.37 33.81 -41.93
C LEU A 131 4.14 34.67 -40.93
N PHE A 132 4.60 34.09 -39.82
CA PHE A 132 5.48 34.80 -38.89
C PHE A 132 6.81 35.18 -39.54
N ASN A 133 7.38 34.30 -40.36
CA ASN A 133 8.62 34.58 -41.09
C ASN A 133 8.43 35.66 -42.17
N GLU A 134 7.31 35.63 -42.91
CA GLU A 134 6.95 36.65 -43.91
C GLU A 134 6.72 38.03 -43.26
N ARG A 135 5.97 38.07 -42.16
CA ARG A 135 5.73 39.29 -41.36
C ARG A 135 7.05 39.92 -40.91
N GLY A 136 7.96 39.08 -40.41
CA GLY A 136 9.26 39.52 -39.91
C GLY A 136 9.16 40.34 -38.61
N PHE A 137 10.23 41.09 -38.33
CA PHE A 137 10.44 41.87 -37.10
C PHE A 137 11.31 43.09 -37.42
N LYS A 138 11.58 43.96 -36.44
CA LYS A 138 12.27 45.27 -36.57
C LYS A 138 13.25 45.50 -37.74
N ASN A 139 14.11 44.53 -38.09
CA ASN A 139 15.11 44.66 -39.16
C ASN A 139 14.98 43.60 -40.29
N HIS A 140 13.87 42.86 -40.35
CA HIS A 140 13.66 41.75 -41.29
C HIS A 140 12.19 41.63 -41.73
N GLY A 141 11.95 41.06 -42.90
CA GLY A 141 10.60 40.88 -43.43
C GLY A 141 9.86 42.19 -43.67
N ILE A 142 8.53 42.13 -43.63
CA ILE A 142 7.65 43.28 -43.91
C ILE A 142 7.77 44.33 -42.80
N GLU A 143 7.85 43.91 -41.52
CA GLU A 143 8.03 44.83 -40.39
C GLU A 143 9.34 45.62 -40.47
N GLY A 144 10.42 45.00 -40.95
CA GLY A 144 11.67 45.69 -41.21
C GLY A 144 11.57 46.78 -42.28
N LYS A 145 10.88 46.50 -43.40
CA LYS A 145 10.62 47.49 -44.45
C LYS A 145 9.76 48.65 -43.94
N MET A 146 8.72 48.31 -43.16
CA MET A 146 7.84 49.28 -42.51
C MET A 146 8.62 50.21 -41.57
N HIS A 147 9.52 49.67 -40.76
CA HIS A 147 10.39 50.46 -39.89
C HIS A 147 11.34 51.37 -40.66
N GLN A 148 11.91 50.91 -41.77
CA GLN A 148 12.76 51.75 -42.62
C GLN A 148 11.97 52.92 -43.23
N ALA A 149 10.76 52.65 -43.73
CA ALA A 149 9.87 53.67 -44.27
C ALA A 149 9.47 54.70 -43.19
N ALA A 150 9.09 54.25 -42.00
CA ALA A 150 8.81 55.11 -40.86
C ALA A 150 10.04 55.95 -40.46
N HIS A 151 11.23 55.37 -40.49
CA HIS A 151 12.47 56.06 -40.14
C HIS A 151 12.80 57.21 -41.10
N ILE A 152 12.56 57.03 -42.41
CA ILE A 152 12.73 58.09 -43.42
C ILE A 152 11.84 59.29 -43.08
N LEU A 153 10.57 59.05 -42.75
CA LEU A 153 9.63 60.10 -42.36
C LEU A 153 10.02 60.75 -41.02
N GLU A 154 10.46 59.98 -40.04
CA GLU A 154 10.92 60.48 -38.74
C GLU A 154 12.16 61.37 -38.86
N LYS A 155 13.09 61.08 -39.79
CA LYS A 155 14.36 61.81 -39.94
C LYS A 155 14.28 63.01 -40.87
N SER A 156 13.32 63.06 -41.79
CA SER A 156 13.15 64.19 -42.71
C SER A 156 12.77 65.48 -41.97
N PRO A 157 13.46 66.63 -42.17
CA PRO A 157 13.05 67.90 -41.56
C PRO A 157 11.73 68.44 -42.13
N ASP A 158 11.29 67.96 -43.29
CA ASP A 158 10.15 68.47 -44.05
C ASP A 158 8.81 67.75 -43.72
N THR A 159 8.81 66.84 -42.75
CA THR A 159 7.63 66.14 -42.25
C THR A 159 7.14 66.70 -40.91
N ASP A 160 5.82 66.76 -40.73
CA ASP A 160 5.23 67.12 -39.43
C ASP A 160 5.51 66.02 -38.38
N LYS A 161 6.31 66.37 -37.35
CA LYS A 161 6.70 65.44 -36.30
C LYS A 161 5.53 64.98 -35.42
N GLY A 162 4.53 65.82 -35.22
CA GLY A 162 3.32 65.44 -34.47
C GLY A 162 2.52 64.36 -35.20
N LEU A 163 2.34 64.51 -36.51
CA LEU A 163 1.64 63.52 -37.34
C LEU A 163 2.43 62.21 -37.44
N VAL A 164 3.75 62.28 -37.65
CA VAL A 164 4.60 61.07 -37.69
C VAL A 164 4.57 60.32 -36.35
N LEU A 165 4.66 61.03 -35.21
CA LEU A 165 4.53 60.40 -33.88
C LEU A 165 3.15 59.77 -33.67
N THR A 166 2.10 60.38 -34.23
CA THR A 166 0.73 59.85 -34.17
C THR A 166 0.58 58.57 -34.99
N LEU A 167 1.20 58.50 -36.19
CA LEU A 167 1.30 57.25 -36.98
C LEU A 167 1.99 56.13 -36.19
N ARG A 168 3.17 56.43 -35.60
CA ARG A 168 3.92 55.47 -34.76
C ARG A 168 3.09 54.99 -33.58
N LYS A 169 2.27 55.88 -33.00
CA LYS A 169 1.37 55.53 -31.89
C LYS A 169 0.27 54.57 -32.33
N HIS A 170 -0.43 54.88 -33.43
CA HIS A 170 -1.51 54.03 -33.93
C HIS A 170 -1.00 52.64 -34.37
N GLU A 171 0.17 52.57 -35.00
CA GLU A 171 0.85 51.30 -35.29
C GLU A 171 1.07 50.48 -34.01
N LYS A 172 1.72 51.08 -33.00
CA LYS A 172 2.02 50.39 -31.73
C LYS A 172 0.76 49.95 -31.01
N ASP A 173 -0.25 50.81 -30.96
CA ASP A 173 -1.54 50.50 -30.36
C ASP A 173 -2.21 49.32 -31.09
N PHE A 174 -2.15 49.25 -32.42
CA PHE A 174 -2.63 48.10 -33.17
C PHE A 174 -1.85 46.82 -32.82
N PHE A 175 -0.52 46.83 -32.79
CA PHE A 175 0.24 45.62 -32.48
C PHE A 175 0.03 45.10 -31.07
N ILE A 176 -0.20 45.99 -30.10
CA ILE A 176 -0.46 45.62 -28.70
C ILE A 176 -1.90 45.16 -28.51
N LYS A 177 -2.87 45.93 -29.02
CA LYS A 177 -4.30 45.73 -28.71
C LYS A 177 -5.05 44.91 -29.76
N LYS A 178 -4.50 44.79 -30.96
CA LYS A 178 -5.10 44.09 -32.12
C LYS A 178 -6.51 44.59 -32.50
N GLU A 179 -6.83 45.85 -32.17
CA GLU A 179 -8.14 46.45 -32.47
C GLU A 179 -8.15 47.11 -33.85
N LYS A 180 -9.20 46.83 -34.64
CA LYS A 180 -9.35 47.39 -35.99
C LYS A 180 -9.54 48.91 -36.03
N SER A 181 -9.94 49.53 -34.92
CA SER A 181 -10.11 50.99 -34.78
C SER A 181 -8.81 51.75 -35.10
N TYR A 182 -7.66 51.18 -34.74
CA TYR A 182 -6.36 51.81 -34.99
C TYR A 182 -5.93 51.79 -36.45
N ILE A 183 -6.48 50.87 -37.26
CA ILE A 183 -6.23 50.85 -38.71
C ILE A 183 -6.82 52.11 -39.35
N GLY A 184 -8.09 52.42 -39.05
CA GLY A 184 -8.73 53.64 -39.57
C GLY A 184 -8.10 54.92 -39.06
N ALA A 185 -7.67 54.95 -37.79
CA ALA A 185 -6.96 56.09 -37.22
C ALA A 185 -5.57 56.30 -37.86
N PHE A 186 -4.86 55.20 -38.16
CA PHE A 186 -3.61 55.21 -38.89
C PHE A 186 -3.81 55.78 -40.30
N ASP A 187 -4.78 55.27 -41.06
CA ASP A 187 -5.07 55.72 -42.43
C ASP A 187 -5.49 57.19 -42.51
N GLN A 188 -6.25 57.67 -41.52
CA GLN A 188 -6.58 59.09 -41.43
C GLN A 188 -5.32 59.95 -41.23
N THR A 189 -4.42 59.52 -40.34
CA THR A 189 -3.16 60.23 -40.09
C THR A 189 -2.23 60.19 -41.31
N VAL A 190 -2.27 59.10 -42.10
CA VAL A 190 -1.56 59.01 -43.39
C VAL A 190 -2.10 60.07 -44.35
N SER A 191 -3.42 60.22 -44.47
CA SER A 191 -4.03 61.23 -45.34
C SER A 191 -3.67 62.65 -44.91
N ASP A 192 -3.66 62.93 -43.60
CA ASP A 192 -3.27 64.22 -43.05
C ASP A 192 -1.80 64.55 -43.37
N LEU A 193 -0.91 63.56 -43.26
CA LEU A 193 0.51 63.70 -43.57
C LEU A 193 0.76 63.82 -45.09
N GLU A 194 0.01 63.09 -45.92
CA GLU A 194 0.09 63.19 -47.39
C GLU A 194 -0.32 64.59 -47.87
N ASN A 195 -1.36 65.19 -47.27
CA ASN A 195 -1.76 66.57 -47.54
C ASN A 195 -0.65 67.56 -47.19
N GLN A 196 0.03 67.37 -46.05
CA GLN A 196 1.17 68.20 -45.65
C GLN A 196 2.34 68.07 -46.63
N ILE A 197 2.75 66.85 -46.98
CA ILE A 197 3.83 66.59 -47.94
C ILE A 197 3.48 67.17 -49.32
N THR A 198 2.22 67.11 -49.73
CA THR A 198 1.76 67.63 -51.03
C THR A 198 1.92 69.14 -51.15
N SER A 199 1.89 69.87 -50.02
CA SER A 199 2.07 71.32 -49.96
C SER A 199 3.54 71.78 -50.02
N LEU A 200 4.51 70.85 -49.99
CA LEU A 200 5.93 71.18 -50.05
C LEU A 200 6.33 71.78 -51.43
N PRO A 201 7.22 72.78 -51.45
CA PRO A 201 7.63 73.45 -52.67
C PRO A 201 8.62 72.66 -53.54
N ASP A 202 9.42 71.76 -52.94
CA ASP A 202 10.42 70.95 -53.65
C ASP A 202 9.83 69.63 -54.17
N SER A 203 9.92 69.41 -55.49
CA SER A 203 9.31 68.26 -56.16
C SER A 203 10.02 66.95 -55.83
N ASP A 204 11.34 66.96 -55.64
CA ASP A 204 12.12 65.74 -55.41
C ASP A 204 11.92 65.23 -53.98
N THR A 205 11.99 66.12 -52.99
CA THR A 205 11.70 65.82 -51.58
C THR A 205 10.26 65.35 -51.41
N LYS A 206 9.30 65.99 -52.08
CA LYS A 206 7.89 65.57 -52.07
C LYS A 206 7.70 64.15 -52.59
N ASN A 207 8.32 63.80 -53.72
CA ASN A 207 8.22 62.46 -54.30
C ASN A 207 8.84 61.40 -53.37
N TYR A 208 10.02 61.69 -52.81
CA TYR A 208 10.71 60.79 -51.89
C TYR A 208 9.91 60.51 -50.61
N LEU A 209 9.35 61.56 -49.99
CA LEU A 209 8.55 61.41 -48.76
C LEU A 209 7.21 60.74 -49.02
N ASN A 210 6.56 61.00 -50.16
CA ASN A 210 5.33 60.29 -50.55
C ASN A 210 5.60 58.81 -50.82
N GLU A 211 6.73 58.46 -51.43
CA GLU A 211 7.12 57.05 -51.61
C GLU A 211 7.35 56.36 -50.26
N ALA A 212 8.04 57.02 -49.32
CA ALA A 212 8.22 56.51 -47.97
C ALA A 212 6.89 56.36 -47.21
N LEU A 213 5.98 57.34 -47.30
CA LEU A 213 4.66 57.27 -46.67
C LEU A 213 3.79 56.15 -47.25
N ARG A 214 3.78 55.99 -48.57
CA ARG A 214 3.09 54.86 -49.23
C ARG A 214 3.69 53.52 -48.85
N SER A 215 5.02 53.43 -48.81
CA SER A 215 5.71 52.21 -48.36
C SER A 215 5.32 51.88 -46.92
N TYR A 216 5.26 52.89 -46.04
CA TYR A 216 4.86 52.71 -44.65
C TYR A 216 3.41 52.22 -44.53
N GLN A 217 2.47 52.84 -45.26
CA GLN A 217 1.07 52.43 -45.26
C GLN A 217 0.87 51.01 -45.81
N THR A 218 1.44 50.70 -46.97
CA THR A 218 1.33 49.39 -47.61
C THR A 218 1.87 48.29 -46.70
N THR A 219 3.07 48.47 -46.15
CA THR A 219 3.69 47.46 -45.27
C THR A 219 2.94 47.31 -43.93
N PHE A 220 2.36 48.38 -43.40
CA PHE A 220 1.45 48.29 -42.24
C PHE A 220 0.22 47.45 -42.56
N HIS A 221 -0.45 47.70 -43.69
CA HIS A 221 -1.62 46.91 -44.11
C HIS A 221 -1.28 45.45 -44.42
N GLU A 222 -0.13 45.16 -45.03
CA GLU A 222 0.35 43.79 -45.24
C GLU A 222 0.52 43.05 -43.89
N ILE A 223 1.07 43.71 -42.87
CA ILE A 223 1.17 43.11 -41.52
C ILE A 223 -0.22 42.93 -40.89
N VAL A 224 -1.12 43.91 -41.04
CA VAL A 224 -2.51 43.81 -40.55
C VAL A 224 -3.24 42.61 -41.18
N GLU A 225 -3.01 42.35 -42.47
CA GLU A 225 -3.57 41.19 -43.17
C GLU A 225 -3.01 39.87 -42.59
N ILE A 226 -1.69 39.78 -42.42
CA ILE A 226 -1.05 38.60 -41.80
C ILE A 226 -1.59 38.35 -40.38
N GLU A 227 -1.67 39.39 -39.56
CA GLU A 227 -2.20 39.32 -38.19
C GLU A 227 -3.67 38.92 -38.15
N SER A 228 -4.45 39.35 -39.15
CA SER A 228 -5.85 38.95 -39.31
C SER A 228 -5.99 37.47 -39.67
N VAL A 229 -5.11 36.94 -40.54
CA VAL A 229 -5.06 35.51 -40.89
C VAL A 229 -4.59 34.65 -39.71
N LEU A 230 -3.55 35.09 -38.99
CA LEU A 230 -3.05 34.43 -37.80
C LEU A 230 -4.11 34.39 -36.68
N GLY A 231 -4.85 35.48 -36.52
CA GLY A 231 -5.92 35.66 -35.54
C GLY A 231 -5.61 36.81 -34.58
N LEU A 232 -6.41 37.88 -34.65
CA LEU A 232 -6.28 39.05 -33.76
C LEU A 232 -6.59 38.72 -32.30
N GLU A 233 -7.44 37.72 -32.08
CA GLU A 233 -7.80 37.18 -30.77
C GLU A 233 -7.40 35.71 -30.64
N LYS A 234 -7.21 35.26 -29.40
CA LYS A 234 -6.74 33.90 -29.05
C LYS A 234 -7.55 32.74 -29.69
N ASN A 235 -8.82 32.97 -30.00
CA ASN A 235 -9.74 31.95 -30.53
C ASN A 235 -10.10 32.15 -32.01
N GLN A 236 -9.39 33.05 -32.70
CA GLN A 236 -9.64 33.37 -34.11
C GLN A 236 -8.44 32.97 -34.99
N GLY A 237 -8.64 33.01 -36.31
CA GLY A 237 -7.59 32.74 -37.29
C GLY A 237 -7.00 31.32 -37.21
N LEU A 238 -5.82 31.17 -37.79
CA LEU A 238 -5.10 29.90 -37.83
C LEU A 238 -4.64 29.42 -36.44
N ILE A 239 -4.25 30.34 -35.56
CA ILE A 239 -3.82 30.02 -34.19
C ILE A 239 -5.02 29.50 -33.37
N GLY A 240 -6.17 30.15 -33.45
CA GLY A 240 -7.40 29.69 -32.81
C GLY A 240 -7.85 28.32 -33.34
N PHE A 241 -7.78 28.10 -34.66
CA PHE A 241 -8.07 26.80 -35.28
C PHE A 241 -7.16 25.68 -34.76
N LEU A 242 -5.85 25.95 -34.62
CA LEU A 242 -4.87 25.03 -34.06
C LEU A 242 -5.21 24.64 -32.62
N TYR A 243 -5.51 25.61 -31.76
CA TYR A 243 -5.89 25.34 -30.37
C TYR A 243 -7.19 24.54 -30.28
N PHE A 244 -8.20 24.92 -31.06
CA PHE A 244 -9.49 24.22 -31.07
C PHE A 244 -9.35 22.76 -31.53
N THR A 245 -8.66 22.54 -32.64
CA THR A 245 -8.51 21.20 -33.25
C THR A 245 -7.62 20.30 -32.40
N THR A 246 -6.57 20.85 -31.78
CA THR A 246 -5.72 20.12 -30.83
C THR A 246 -6.51 19.69 -29.61
N ASN A 247 -7.27 20.60 -28.98
CA ASN A 247 -8.10 20.29 -27.82
C ASN A 247 -9.19 19.26 -28.14
N GLN A 248 -9.84 19.35 -29.31
CA GLN A 248 -10.76 18.31 -29.75
C GLN A 248 -10.09 16.94 -29.88
N SER A 249 -8.86 16.89 -30.38
CA SER A 249 -8.11 15.66 -30.59
C SER A 249 -7.64 15.06 -29.26
N ILE A 250 -7.18 15.89 -28.32
CA ILE A 250 -6.88 15.51 -26.93
C ILE A 250 -8.13 14.91 -26.26
N ASN A 251 -9.27 15.58 -26.33
CA ASN A 251 -10.52 15.08 -25.74
C ASN A 251 -10.96 13.73 -26.33
N LYS A 252 -10.85 13.55 -27.66
CA LYS A 252 -11.18 12.28 -28.31
C LYS A 252 -10.23 11.16 -27.91
N LEU A 253 -8.93 11.44 -27.79
CA LEU A 253 -7.94 10.47 -27.31
C LEU A 253 -8.21 10.07 -25.87
N ASP A 254 -8.54 11.02 -24.99
CA ASP A 254 -8.81 10.74 -23.59
C ASP A 254 -10.09 9.93 -23.38
N ILE A 255 -11.15 10.22 -24.16
CA ILE A 255 -12.36 9.39 -24.19
C ILE A 255 -12.01 7.97 -24.62
N LEU A 256 -11.22 7.81 -25.68
CA LEU A 256 -10.83 6.49 -26.17
C LEU A 256 -9.98 5.73 -25.14
N ARG A 257 -9.03 6.40 -24.48
CA ARG A 257 -8.22 5.86 -23.38
C ARG A 257 -9.11 5.34 -22.26
N THR A 258 -10.04 6.18 -21.79
CA THR A 258 -10.97 5.87 -20.70
C THR A 258 -11.88 4.70 -21.06
N LEU A 259 -12.32 4.58 -22.32
CA LEU A 259 -13.09 3.43 -22.79
C LEU A 259 -12.30 2.11 -22.68
N PHE A 260 -11.01 2.11 -23.02
CA PHE A 260 -10.16 0.92 -22.91
C PHE A 260 -9.83 0.55 -21.46
N GLU A 261 -9.65 1.54 -20.57
CA GLU A 261 -9.50 1.32 -19.13
C GLU A 261 -10.75 0.70 -18.53
N ASN A 262 -11.92 1.30 -18.81
CA ASN A 262 -13.20 0.79 -18.34
C ASN A 262 -13.51 -0.60 -18.90
N LYS A 263 -13.20 -0.86 -20.18
CA LYS A 263 -13.35 -2.18 -20.78
C LYS A 263 -12.48 -3.23 -20.08
N SER A 264 -11.24 -2.90 -19.75
CA SER A 264 -10.33 -3.79 -19.02
C SER A 264 -10.84 -4.09 -17.61
N ASN A 265 -11.26 -3.05 -16.87
CA ASN A 265 -11.77 -3.17 -15.51
C ASN A 265 -13.10 -3.95 -15.46
N ASN A 266 -14.01 -3.72 -16.40
CA ASN A 266 -15.27 -4.45 -16.50
C ASN A 266 -15.06 -5.92 -16.86
N LEU A 267 -14.11 -6.23 -17.76
CA LEU A 267 -13.73 -7.61 -18.03
C LEU A 267 -13.17 -8.26 -16.75
N LEU A 268 -12.23 -7.60 -16.04
CA LEU A 268 -11.68 -8.13 -14.81
C LEU A 268 -12.76 -8.42 -13.76
N SER A 269 -13.65 -7.46 -13.49
CA SER A 269 -14.71 -7.62 -12.49
C SER A 269 -15.71 -8.73 -12.84
N THR A 270 -16.14 -8.80 -14.11
CA THR A 270 -17.01 -9.88 -14.59
C THR A 270 -16.34 -11.25 -14.53
N THR A 271 -15.03 -11.33 -14.80
CA THR A 271 -14.27 -12.59 -14.67
C THR A 271 -14.20 -13.05 -13.22
N LEU A 272 -13.91 -12.14 -12.28
CA LEU A 272 -13.85 -12.42 -10.85
C LEU A 272 -15.21 -12.88 -10.30
N LEU A 273 -16.30 -12.22 -10.71
CA LEU A 273 -17.66 -12.64 -10.37
C LEU A 273 -17.97 -14.04 -10.90
N ALA A 274 -17.62 -14.32 -12.15
CA ALA A 274 -17.82 -15.65 -12.74
C ALA A 274 -17.05 -16.75 -11.98
N ILE A 275 -15.80 -16.49 -11.59
CA ILE A 275 -15.00 -17.41 -10.77
C ILE A 275 -15.66 -17.63 -9.40
N LEU A 276 -16.16 -16.56 -8.76
CA LEU A 276 -16.87 -16.66 -7.50
C LEU A 276 -18.14 -17.53 -7.63
N PHE A 277 -18.98 -17.30 -8.63
CA PHE A 277 -20.18 -18.12 -8.87
C PHE A 277 -19.84 -19.58 -9.17
N LEU A 278 -18.78 -19.86 -9.94
CA LEU A 278 -18.30 -21.22 -10.19
C LEU A 278 -17.82 -21.89 -8.90
N SER A 279 -17.10 -21.16 -8.04
CA SER A 279 -16.63 -21.68 -6.74
C SER A 279 -17.80 -22.01 -5.80
N LEU A 280 -18.80 -21.14 -5.71
CA LEU A 280 -20.02 -21.37 -4.93
C LEU A 280 -20.83 -22.55 -5.49
N GLY A 281 -20.96 -22.65 -6.81
CA GLY A 281 -21.61 -23.78 -7.46
C GLY A 281 -20.90 -25.10 -7.19
N LEU A 282 -19.56 -25.10 -7.17
CA LEU A 282 -18.77 -26.28 -6.82
C LEU A 282 -18.98 -26.68 -5.35
N ILE A 283 -18.98 -25.72 -4.42
CA ILE A 283 -19.26 -25.96 -3.00
C ILE A 283 -20.67 -26.55 -2.82
N ALA A 284 -21.67 -25.98 -3.49
CA ALA A 284 -23.04 -26.48 -3.45
C ALA A 284 -23.16 -27.90 -4.07
N LEU A 285 -22.43 -28.18 -5.15
CA LEU A 285 -22.38 -29.51 -5.77
C LEU A 285 -21.73 -30.52 -4.82
N ILE A 286 -20.59 -30.17 -4.21
CA ILE A 286 -19.93 -31.01 -3.21
C ILE A 286 -20.90 -31.31 -2.07
N TYR A 287 -21.53 -30.29 -1.50
CA TYR A 287 -22.54 -30.45 -0.44
C TYR A 287 -23.68 -31.38 -0.88
N TRP A 288 -24.21 -31.19 -2.10
CA TRP A 288 -25.26 -32.04 -2.64
C TRP A 288 -24.80 -33.50 -2.82
N VAL A 289 -23.58 -33.74 -3.30
CA VAL A 289 -23.00 -35.09 -3.45
C VAL A 289 -22.83 -35.74 -2.08
N LEU A 290 -22.27 -35.04 -1.10
CA LEU A 290 -22.13 -35.52 0.28
C LEU A 290 -23.51 -35.92 0.84
N ASN A 291 -24.50 -35.05 0.69
CA ASN A 291 -25.83 -35.31 1.26
C ASN A 291 -26.62 -36.38 0.50
N LYS A 292 -26.45 -36.51 -0.83
CA LYS A 292 -27.22 -37.45 -1.66
C LYS A 292 -26.66 -38.86 -1.69
N PHE A 293 -25.33 -39.00 -1.63
CA PHE A 293 -24.67 -40.30 -1.81
C PHE A 293 -24.01 -40.81 -0.53
N ILE A 294 -23.41 -39.92 0.28
CA ILE A 294 -22.70 -40.34 1.49
C ILE A 294 -23.69 -40.54 2.64
N LYS A 295 -24.54 -39.54 2.92
CA LYS A 295 -25.46 -39.61 4.05
C LYS A 295 -26.35 -40.89 4.08
N PRO A 296 -27.00 -41.32 2.97
CA PRO A 296 -27.81 -42.54 2.98
C PRO A 296 -27.02 -43.85 3.16
N ALA A 297 -25.70 -43.82 2.95
CA ALA A 297 -24.84 -44.96 3.20
C ALA A 297 -24.45 -45.07 4.68
N PHE A 298 -24.37 -43.93 5.39
CA PHE A 298 -23.96 -43.87 6.80
C PHE A 298 -25.14 -43.93 7.78
N ASP A 299 -26.31 -43.39 7.42
CA ASP A 299 -27.49 -43.38 8.31
C ASP A 299 -27.88 -44.80 8.79
N PRO A 300 -27.94 -45.85 7.93
CA PRO A 300 -28.27 -47.20 8.39
C PRO A 300 -27.22 -47.80 9.32
N ILE A 301 -25.95 -47.44 9.15
CA ILE A 301 -24.85 -47.91 9.99
C ILE A 301 -24.98 -47.30 11.39
N HIS A 302 -25.29 -46.00 11.46
CA HIS A 302 -25.52 -45.32 12.72
C HIS A 302 -26.75 -45.86 13.44
N GLU A 303 -27.84 -46.13 12.71
CA GLU A 303 -29.04 -46.70 13.34
C GLU A 303 -28.79 -48.14 13.82
N ILE A 304 -28.08 -48.97 13.05
CA ILE A 304 -27.64 -50.30 13.50
C ILE A 304 -26.77 -50.19 14.76
N GLN A 305 -25.88 -49.20 14.84
CA GLN A 305 -25.08 -48.95 16.05
C GLN A 305 -25.98 -48.61 17.25
N ILE A 306 -26.98 -47.73 17.08
CA ILE A 306 -27.95 -47.39 18.13
C ILE A 306 -28.71 -48.65 18.56
N ARG A 307 -29.26 -49.43 17.62
CA ARG A 307 -29.99 -50.67 17.92
C ARG A 307 -29.11 -51.71 18.62
N ALA A 308 -27.86 -51.85 18.19
CA ALA A 308 -26.91 -52.75 18.84
C ALA A 308 -26.59 -52.28 20.28
N THR A 309 -26.54 -50.97 20.51
CA THR A 309 -26.37 -50.37 21.83
C THR A 309 -27.60 -50.65 22.71
N GLU A 310 -28.82 -50.42 22.20
CA GLU A 310 -30.08 -50.75 22.89
C GLU A 310 -30.12 -52.24 23.30
N ILE A 311 -29.68 -53.14 22.41
CA ILE A 311 -29.58 -54.58 22.71
C ILE A 311 -28.56 -54.84 23.80
N SER A 312 -27.40 -54.18 23.77
CA SER A 312 -26.36 -54.32 24.79
C SER A 312 -26.80 -53.78 26.16
N GLU A 313 -27.68 -52.79 26.19
CA GLU A 313 -28.31 -52.24 27.39
C GLU A 313 -29.48 -53.09 27.91
N GLY A 314 -29.79 -54.21 27.23
CA GLY A 314 -30.80 -55.17 27.65
C GLY A 314 -32.21 -54.92 27.08
N ASN A 315 -32.39 -53.94 26.19
CA ASN A 315 -33.66 -53.75 25.48
C ASN A 315 -33.75 -54.74 24.30
N LEU A 316 -34.43 -55.87 24.53
CA LEU A 316 -34.60 -56.91 23.51
C LEU A 316 -35.85 -56.70 22.64
N SER A 317 -36.64 -55.66 22.87
CA SER A 317 -37.86 -55.37 22.10
C SER A 317 -37.59 -54.64 20.77
N VAL A 318 -36.31 -54.49 20.42
CA VAL A 318 -35.83 -53.84 19.19
C VAL A 318 -36.33 -54.60 17.96
N LYS A 319 -36.83 -53.83 16.97
CA LYS A 319 -37.28 -54.32 15.66
C LYS A 319 -36.35 -53.79 14.58
N PHE A 320 -36.10 -54.60 13.55
CA PHE A 320 -35.22 -54.27 12.43
C PHE A 320 -35.96 -54.12 11.09
N ASP A 321 -37.29 -53.98 11.14
CA ASP A 321 -38.19 -54.06 9.98
C ASP A 321 -37.94 -52.99 8.90
N GLU A 322 -37.28 -51.87 9.23
CA GLU A 322 -37.04 -50.74 8.30
C GLU A 322 -35.87 -50.95 7.32
N PHE A 323 -35.06 -51.99 7.49
CA PHE A 323 -33.83 -52.18 6.68
C PHE A 323 -33.95 -53.21 5.55
N SER A 324 -35.16 -53.75 5.31
CA SER A 324 -35.42 -54.91 4.45
C SER A 324 -34.97 -54.77 2.98
N ASN A 325 -34.71 -53.55 2.50
CA ASN A 325 -34.28 -53.30 1.13
C ASN A 325 -32.75 -53.18 0.93
N ASN A 326 -31.95 -53.19 2.00
CA ASN A 326 -30.50 -52.99 1.89
C ASN A 326 -29.74 -54.33 1.91
N ASN A 327 -29.57 -54.94 0.72
CA ASN A 327 -28.96 -56.27 0.57
C ASN A 327 -27.54 -56.39 1.17
N MET A 328 -26.80 -55.28 1.33
CA MET A 328 -25.45 -55.29 1.90
C MET A 328 -25.41 -55.49 3.42
N LEU A 329 -26.45 -55.06 4.15
CA LEU A 329 -26.49 -55.12 5.61
C LEU A 329 -27.36 -56.27 6.14
N LYS A 330 -28.00 -57.02 5.22
CA LYS A 330 -28.92 -58.10 5.54
C LYS A 330 -28.31 -59.17 6.43
N ASP A 331 -27.06 -59.57 6.18
CA ASP A 331 -26.38 -60.60 6.96
C ASP A 331 -26.07 -60.13 8.39
N LEU A 332 -25.74 -58.84 8.54
CA LEU A 332 -25.45 -58.23 9.84
C LEU A 332 -26.74 -58.10 10.68
N ILE A 333 -27.83 -57.65 10.06
CA ILE A 333 -29.15 -57.58 10.71
C ILE A 333 -29.64 -58.98 11.08
N THR A 334 -29.52 -59.95 10.18
CA THR A 334 -29.87 -61.35 10.48
C THR A 334 -29.03 -61.90 11.64
N GLY A 335 -27.78 -61.50 11.76
CA GLY A 335 -26.92 -61.81 12.89
C GLY A 335 -27.44 -61.22 14.21
N LEU A 336 -27.81 -59.94 14.21
CA LEU A 336 -28.36 -59.25 15.38
C LEU A 336 -29.72 -59.82 15.81
N GLU A 337 -30.61 -60.12 14.85
CA GLU A 337 -31.91 -60.75 15.14
C GLU A 337 -31.75 -62.13 15.80
N LYS A 338 -30.79 -62.94 15.33
CA LYS A 338 -30.46 -64.22 15.97
C LYS A 338 -29.98 -64.02 17.40
N ILE A 339 -29.16 -62.99 17.66
CA ILE A 339 -28.69 -62.65 19.01
C ILE A 339 -29.86 -62.27 19.91
N VAL A 340 -30.73 -61.35 19.49
CA VAL A 340 -31.92 -60.92 20.24
C VAL A 340 -32.85 -62.08 20.52
N PHE A 341 -33.11 -62.93 19.52
CA PHE A 341 -33.95 -64.12 19.67
C PHE A 341 -33.38 -65.09 20.72
N ARG A 342 -32.07 -65.32 20.73
CA ARG A 342 -31.42 -66.16 21.75
C ARG A 342 -31.55 -65.55 23.14
N PHE A 343 -31.26 -64.26 23.30
CA PHE A 343 -31.38 -63.59 24.60
C PHE A 343 -32.81 -63.64 25.14
N LYS A 344 -33.84 -63.43 24.30
CA LYS A 344 -35.25 -63.59 24.72
C LYS A 344 -35.56 -65.02 25.17
N THR A 345 -35.07 -66.02 24.44
CA THR A 345 -35.27 -67.43 24.78
C THR A 345 -34.62 -67.76 26.12
N THR A 346 -33.38 -67.31 26.34
CA THR A 346 -32.66 -67.45 27.61
C THR A 346 -33.35 -66.71 28.75
N MET A 347 -33.80 -65.47 28.53
CA MET A 347 -34.48 -64.65 29.55
C MET A 347 -35.81 -65.29 29.99
N ASN A 348 -36.64 -65.76 29.04
CA ASN A 348 -37.88 -66.48 29.36
C ASN A 348 -37.61 -67.76 30.17
N GLN A 349 -36.47 -68.43 29.93
CA GLN A 349 -36.06 -69.61 30.69
C GLN A 349 -35.54 -69.25 32.08
N VAL A 350 -34.80 -68.15 32.24
CA VAL A 350 -34.37 -67.63 33.55
C VAL A 350 -35.55 -67.11 34.37
N GLU A 351 -36.58 -66.53 33.75
CA GLU A 351 -37.82 -66.12 34.40
C GLU A 351 -38.68 -67.32 34.84
N ALA A 352 -38.61 -68.44 34.12
CA ALA A 352 -39.15 -69.72 34.58
C ALA A 352 -38.37 -70.30 35.79
N ILE A 353 -37.08 -69.98 35.91
CA ILE A 353 -36.21 -70.37 37.04
C ILE A 353 -36.54 -69.56 38.31
N SER A 354 -36.89 -68.27 38.20
CA SER A 354 -37.25 -67.41 39.35
C SER A 354 -38.63 -67.71 39.95
N SER A 355 -39.52 -68.36 39.19
CA SER A 355 -40.89 -68.73 39.59
C SER A 355 -41.01 -70.13 40.24
N ARG A 356 -39.88 -70.74 40.65
CA ARG A 356 -39.76 -72.05 41.35
C ARG A 356 -40.49 -73.21 40.66
N LYS A 357 -40.43 -73.30 39.32
CA LYS A 357 -40.89 -74.48 38.59
C LYS A 357 -39.75 -75.08 37.76
N ILE A 358 -39.35 -76.31 38.15
CA ILE A 358 -38.47 -77.29 37.49
C ILE A 358 -37.30 -76.73 36.66
N LEU A 359 -36.09 -76.92 37.19
CA LEU A 359 -34.80 -76.68 36.52
C LEU A 359 -34.49 -77.81 35.52
N THR A 360 -34.40 -77.49 34.24
CA THR A 360 -33.86 -78.39 33.20
C THR A 360 -32.75 -77.67 32.43
N GLU A 361 -31.63 -78.38 32.20
CA GLU A 361 -30.49 -77.86 31.43
C GLU A 361 -30.90 -77.52 29.99
N LEU A 362 -30.28 -76.47 29.44
CA LEU A 362 -30.51 -76.01 28.07
C LEU A 362 -29.78 -76.91 27.07
N PRO A 363 -30.43 -77.31 25.96
CA PRO A 363 -29.76 -77.99 24.86
C PRO A 363 -28.82 -77.01 24.15
N LEU A 364 -27.54 -77.37 24.04
CA LEU A 364 -26.53 -76.59 23.33
C LEU A 364 -26.73 -76.71 21.82
N THR A 365 -26.71 -75.59 21.11
CA THR A 365 -26.93 -75.55 19.65
C THR A 365 -25.66 -75.78 18.83
N SER A 366 -24.49 -75.61 19.44
CA SER A 366 -23.17 -75.81 18.83
C SER A 366 -22.10 -75.86 19.92
N ASP A 367 -20.97 -76.48 19.61
CA ASP A 367 -19.77 -76.55 20.44
C ASP A 367 -19.20 -75.16 20.82
N LYS A 368 -19.64 -74.08 20.15
CA LYS A 368 -19.25 -72.68 20.41
C LYS A 368 -20.27 -71.86 21.19
N ASP A 369 -21.35 -72.48 21.68
CA ASP A 369 -22.44 -71.77 22.39
C ASP A 369 -22.08 -71.48 23.86
N GLU A 370 -21.16 -70.52 24.06
CA GLU A 370 -20.67 -70.14 25.39
C GLU A 370 -21.77 -69.59 26.31
N VAL A 371 -22.80 -68.93 25.77
CA VAL A 371 -23.94 -68.44 26.56
C VAL A 371 -24.79 -69.60 27.06
N GLY A 372 -25.12 -70.59 26.22
CA GLY A 372 -25.82 -71.80 26.64
C GLY A 372 -25.03 -72.63 27.66
N LYS A 373 -23.70 -72.74 27.48
CA LYS A 373 -22.79 -73.37 28.46
C LYS A 373 -22.79 -72.62 29.79
N THR A 374 -22.76 -71.29 29.75
CA THR A 374 -22.75 -70.41 30.93
C THR A 374 -24.08 -70.43 31.66
N VAL A 375 -25.23 -70.49 30.98
CA VAL A 375 -26.54 -70.61 31.65
C VAL A 375 -26.68 -71.96 32.36
N ASN A 376 -26.20 -73.05 31.76
CA ASN A 376 -26.10 -74.34 32.44
C ASN A 376 -25.09 -74.31 33.61
N LEU A 377 -24.03 -73.51 33.51
CA LEU A 377 -23.10 -73.25 34.61
C LEU A 377 -23.77 -72.44 35.73
N ILE A 378 -24.58 -71.43 35.42
CA ILE A 378 -25.35 -70.62 36.38
C ILE A 378 -26.39 -71.48 37.09
N ILE A 379 -27.07 -72.41 36.40
CA ILE A 379 -27.95 -73.41 37.03
C ILE A 379 -27.19 -74.26 38.07
N ARG A 380 -25.91 -74.57 37.82
CA ARG A 380 -25.05 -75.32 38.74
C ARG A 380 -24.46 -74.44 39.86
N GLN A 381 -24.24 -73.15 39.62
CA GLN A 381 -23.69 -72.19 40.57
C GLN A 381 -24.75 -71.57 41.50
N LEU A 382 -26.01 -71.46 41.07
CA LEU A 382 -27.15 -71.04 41.91
C LEU A 382 -27.48 -72.02 43.06
N LYS A 383 -26.72 -73.11 43.18
CA LYS A 383 -26.75 -74.02 44.32
C LYS A 383 -25.76 -73.68 45.44
N ASN A 384 -24.96 -72.62 45.31
CA ASN A 384 -24.12 -72.06 46.37
C ASN A 384 -23.70 -70.64 45.98
N ILE A 385 -24.11 -69.60 46.70
CA ILE A 385 -23.35 -68.36 46.99
C ILE A 385 -24.13 -67.59 48.05
N ASP A 386 -23.53 -67.41 49.22
CA ASP A 386 -23.90 -66.44 50.26
C ASP A 386 -22.65 -65.69 50.80
N ASP A 387 -21.53 -65.72 50.07
CA ASP A 387 -20.24 -65.13 50.52
C ASP A 387 -19.68 -64.01 49.60
N ASP A 388 -20.32 -63.72 48.45
CA ASP A 388 -19.85 -62.72 47.45
C ASP A 388 -20.62 -61.37 47.52
N GLU A 389 -21.61 -61.27 48.42
CA GLU A 389 -22.45 -60.09 48.61
C GLU A 389 -21.82 -59.09 49.60
N GLN A 390 -21.12 -59.58 50.63
CA GLN A 390 -20.44 -58.73 51.62
C GLN A 390 -19.24 -57.97 51.05
N GLN A 391 -18.44 -58.57 50.17
CA GLN A 391 -17.27 -57.90 49.57
C GLN A 391 -17.66 -56.77 48.61
N ARG A 392 -18.79 -56.91 47.89
CA ARG A 392 -19.33 -55.88 47.00
C ARG A 392 -19.94 -54.71 47.78
N ALA A 393 -20.62 -54.99 48.89
CA ALA A 393 -21.15 -53.95 49.76
C ALA A 393 -20.03 -53.08 50.35
N TRP A 394 -18.96 -53.71 50.85
CA TRP A 394 -17.77 -52.99 51.37
C TRP A 394 -17.14 -52.11 50.28
N HIS A 395 -16.90 -52.63 49.08
CA HIS A 395 -16.29 -51.86 47.98
C HIS A 395 -17.12 -50.61 47.61
N ASN A 396 -18.44 -50.76 47.47
CA ASN A 396 -19.32 -49.64 47.09
C ASN A 396 -19.46 -48.58 48.19
N GLU A 397 -19.47 -48.99 49.46
CA GLU A 397 -19.48 -48.06 50.60
C GLU A 397 -18.21 -47.20 50.62
N GLY A 398 -17.05 -47.82 50.40
CA GLY A 398 -15.78 -47.12 50.29
C GLY A 398 -15.77 -46.13 49.12
N LEU A 399 -16.21 -46.53 47.93
CA LEU A 399 -16.27 -45.67 46.75
C LEU A 399 -17.12 -44.42 47.01
N ALA A 400 -18.28 -44.60 47.64
CA ALA A 400 -19.17 -43.49 47.99
C ALA A 400 -18.55 -42.53 49.03
N MET A 401 -17.85 -43.07 50.05
CA MET A 401 -17.18 -42.27 51.07
C MET A 401 -16.08 -41.39 50.45
N PHE A 402 -15.18 -41.97 49.66
CA PHE A 402 -14.09 -41.22 49.03
C PHE A 402 -14.60 -40.24 47.98
N ALA A 403 -15.60 -40.60 47.17
CA ALA A 403 -16.22 -39.65 46.24
C ALA A 403 -16.76 -38.40 46.95
N ASN A 404 -17.31 -38.55 48.16
CA ASN A 404 -17.74 -37.42 48.98
C ASN A 404 -16.56 -36.59 49.51
N LEU A 405 -15.49 -37.23 49.99
CA LEU A 405 -14.28 -36.56 50.47
C LEU A 405 -13.63 -35.71 49.36
N LEU A 406 -13.47 -36.28 48.16
CA LEU A 406 -12.89 -35.58 47.01
C LEU A 406 -13.68 -34.32 46.63
N ARG A 407 -15.01 -34.40 46.73
CA ARG A 407 -15.92 -33.27 46.44
C ARG A 407 -15.84 -32.15 47.49
N ILE A 408 -15.71 -32.47 48.78
CA ILE A 408 -15.71 -31.48 49.85
C ILE A 408 -14.47 -30.58 49.78
N TYR A 409 -13.30 -31.14 49.45
CA TYR A 409 -12.02 -30.44 49.51
C TYR A 409 -11.44 -30.09 48.13
N ILE A 410 -12.24 -30.08 47.06
CA ILE A 410 -11.78 -29.79 45.69
C ILE A 410 -11.09 -28.42 45.53
N ASN A 411 -11.33 -27.47 46.44
CA ASN A 411 -10.75 -26.13 46.37
C ASN A 411 -9.53 -25.94 47.29
N ASP A 412 -9.12 -26.96 48.05
CA ASP A 412 -8.01 -26.90 48.99
C ASP A 412 -7.15 -28.17 48.85
N ALA A 413 -6.07 -28.05 48.06
CA ALA A 413 -5.21 -29.17 47.69
C ALA A 413 -4.55 -29.83 48.90
N ASP A 414 -3.96 -29.03 49.79
CA ASP A 414 -3.20 -29.54 50.93
C ASP A 414 -4.13 -30.27 51.92
N THR A 415 -5.29 -29.68 52.21
CA THR A 415 -6.30 -30.33 53.06
C THR A 415 -6.87 -31.59 52.42
N LEU A 416 -7.08 -31.59 51.10
CA LEU A 416 -7.53 -32.77 50.36
C LEU A 416 -6.52 -33.92 50.46
N TYR A 417 -5.24 -33.64 50.20
CA TYR A 417 -4.16 -34.64 50.18
C TYR A 417 -4.01 -35.34 51.52
N ASP A 418 -3.98 -34.57 52.60
CA ASP A 418 -3.84 -35.10 53.96
C ASP A 418 -5.03 -35.95 54.39
N ASN A 419 -6.25 -35.49 54.11
CA ASN A 419 -7.46 -36.22 54.49
C ASN A 419 -7.66 -37.48 53.64
N PHE A 420 -7.40 -37.39 52.34
CA PHE A 420 -7.49 -38.53 51.43
C PHE A 420 -6.57 -39.68 51.87
N LEU A 421 -5.29 -39.39 52.09
CA LEU A 421 -4.32 -40.41 52.51
C LEU A 421 -4.67 -40.98 53.90
N ARG A 422 -5.04 -40.12 54.85
CA ARG A 422 -5.43 -40.52 56.21
C ARG A 422 -6.58 -41.51 56.21
N GLU A 423 -7.65 -41.19 55.48
CA GLU A 423 -8.83 -42.05 55.44
C GLU A 423 -8.56 -43.33 54.64
N MET A 424 -7.71 -43.28 53.60
CA MET A 424 -7.28 -44.47 52.86
C MET A 424 -6.51 -45.46 53.73
N VAL A 425 -5.55 -44.97 54.51
CA VAL A 425 -4.78 -45.83 55.42
C VAL A 425 -5.69 -46.48 56.47
N LYS A 426 -6.65 -45.73 57.04
CA LYS A 426 -7.61 -46.28 58.02
C LYS A 426 -8.58 -47.28 57.41
N TYR A 427 -9.12 -46.99 56.23
CA TYR A 427 -10.17 -47.80 55.59
C TYR A 427 -9.65 -49.18 55.17
N ILE A 428 -8.38 -49.25 54.73
CA ILE A 428 -7.69 -50.48 54.35
C ILE A 428 -7.04 -51.18 55.56
N ASP A 429 -7.08 -50.58 56.75
CA ASP A 429 -6.36 -51.04 57.94
C ASP A 429 -4.84 -51.22 57.68
N ALA A 430 -4.27 -50.27 56.91
CA ALA A 430 -2.84 -50.17 56.69
C ALA A 430 -2.15 -49.40 57.84
N ASN A 431 -0.83 -49.56 57.97
CA ASN A 431 -0.08 -48.98 59.09
C ASN A 431 0.55 -47.64 58.75
N GLN A 432 0.98 -47.47 57.49
CA GLN A 432 1.71 -46.30 57.03
C GLN A 432 1.31 -45.97 55.59
N GLY A 433 1.34 -44.69 55.25
CA GLY A 433 1.06 -44.24 53.89
C GLY A 433 1.83 -42.98 53.50
N GLY A 434 2.13 -42.86 52.20
CA GLY A 434 2.71 -41.69 51.57
C GLY A 434 1.96 -41.34 50.28
N LEU A 435 1.77 -40.06 50.03
CA LEU A 435 1.18 -39.56 48.79
C LEU A 435 2.16 -38.60 48.11
N PHE A 436 2.51 -38.93 46.88
CA PHE A 436 3.39 -38.14 46.01
C PHE A 436 2.56 -37.56 44.86
N ILE A 437 2.69 -36.27 44.59
CA ILE A 437 2.01 -35.59 43.49
C ILE A 437 3.07 -35.03 42.55
N LEU A 438 2.87 -35.21 41.25
CA LEU A 438 3.76 -34.66 40.21
C LEU A 438 3.77 -33.14 40.28
N GLU A 439 4.91 -32.50 40.13
CA GLU A 439 5.03 -31.05 39.89
C GLU A 439 5.55 -30.85 38.47
N ASP A 440 4.82 -30.06 37.69
CA ASP A 440 5.18 -29.69 36.33
C ASP A 440 5.63 -28.21 36.37
N GLU A 441 6.93 -27.95 36.41
CA GLU A 441 7.46 -26.59 36.15
C GLU A 441 7.71 -26.46 34.64
N ASP A 442 7.26 -25.34 34.05
CA ASP A 442 7.17 -25.16 32.59
C ASP A 442 8.55 -25.19 31.84
N ASP A 443 9.69 -25.48 32.50
CA ASP A 443 11.04 -25.59 31.90
C ASP A 443 12.10 -26.47 32.65
N GLU A 444 11.75 -27.27 33.67
CA GLU A 444 12.67 -28.20 34.37
C GLU A 444 12.19 -29.67 34.34
N GLU A 445 13.08 -30.63 34.64
CA GLU A 445 12.74 -32.07 34.75
C GLU A 445 11.57 -32.27 35.73
N SER A 446 10.49 -32.92 35.27
CA SER A 446 9.34 -33.26 36.10
C SER A 446 9.77 -34.11 37.31
N TYR A 447 9.24 -33.80 38.49
CA TYR A 447 9.52 -34.57 39.71
C TYR A 447 8.25 -34.74 40.54
N MET A 448 8.16 -35.81 41.33
CA MET A 448 7.07 -35.99 42.28
C MET A 448 7.49 -35.51 43.68
N LEU A 449 6.62 -34.74 44.33
CA LEU A 449 6.82 -34.26 45.69
C LEU A 449 5.88 -34.98 46.65
N MET A 450 6.40 -35.44 47.80
CA MET A 450 5.55 -35.95 48.88
C MET A 450 4.68 -34.82 49.44
N LYS A 451 3.37 -34.89 49.20
CA LYS A 451 2.38 -33.90 49.66
C LYS A 451 1.65 -34.29 50.93
N ALA A 452 1.50 -35.59 51.21
CA ALA A 452 0.92 -36.08 52.46
C ALA A 452 1.64 -37.33 52.96
N CYS A 453 1.68 -37.51 54.29
CA CYS A 453 2.22 -38.71 54.93
C CYS A 453 1.42 -39.08 56.18
N TYR A 454 1.27 -40.38 56.44
CA TYR A 454 0.58 -40.92 57.61
C TYR A 454 1.47 -41.92 58.34
N ALA A 455 1.57 -41.79 59.67
CA ALA A 455 2.43 -42.58 60.56
C ALA A 455 3.94 -42.58 60.20
N TYR A 456 4.40 -41.56 59.48
CA TYR A 456 5.81 -41.25 59.28
C TYR A 456 6.39 -40.46 60.47
N ASP A 457 7.69 -40.62 60.75
CA ASP A 457 8.41 -39.81 61.73
C ASP A 457 8.41 -38.34 61.27
N ARG A 458 7.49 -37.53 61.83
CA ARG A 458 6.91 -36.31 61.24
C ARG A 458 7.88 -35.17 60.92
N LYS A 459 9.19 -35.30 61.14
CA LYS A 459 10.16 -34.18 61.04
C LYS A 459 11.29 -34.32 60.02
N LYS A 460 11.34 -35.37 59.18
CA LYS A 460 12.43 -35.51 58.18
C LYS A 460 12.03 -35.67 56.70
N PHE A 461 10.75 -35.83 56.35
CA PHE A 461 10.37 -36.29 54.99
C PHE A 461 9.27 -35.49 54.26
N ILE A 462 8.69 -34.46 54.87
CA ILE A 462 7.82 -33.52 54.15
C ILE A 462 8.69 -32.78 53.13
N ASN A 463 8.36 -32.87 51.84
CA ASN A 463 9.13 -32.41 50.66
C ASN A 463 10.20 -33.37 50.09
N LYS A 464 10.12 -34.68 50.35
CA LYS A 464 10.93 -35.65 49.59
C LYS A 464 10.55 -35.58 48.09
N LYS A 465 11.55 -35.32 47.24
CA LYS A 465 11.43 -35.39 45.78
C LYS A 465 11.78 -36.79 45.29
N ILE A 466 11.08 -37.27 44.27
CA ILE A 466 11.33 -38.54 43.58
C ILE A 466 11.31 -38.27 42.08
N ASN A 467 12.34 -38.73 41.38
CA ASN A 467 12.42 -38.68 39.92
C ASN A 467 11.84 -39.95 39.28
N GLU A 468 11.57 -39.89 37.98
CA GLU A 468 11.05 -41.04 37.24
C GLU A 468 12.05 -42.20 37.27
N GLY A 469 11.56 -43.43 37.54
CA GLY A 469 12.41 -44.61 37.73
C GLY A 469 13.21 -44.66 39.04
N GLU A 470 13.16 -43.63 39.89
CA GLU A 470 13.88 -43.59 41.17
C GLU A 470 13.13 -44.37 42.28
N GLY A 471 13.68 -45.52 42.68
CA GLY A 471 13.05 -46.39 43.68
C GLY A 471 11.69 -46.95 43.21
N LEU A 472 10.98 -47.68 44.07
CA LEU A 472 9.73 -48.34 43.63
C LEU A 472 8.60 -47.35 43.31
N ALA A 473 8.52 -46.20 43.99
CA ALA A 473 7.56 -45.16 43.65
C ALA A 473 7.85 -44.52 42.29
N GLY A 474 9.13 -44.27 41.95
CA GLY A 474 9.53 -43.78 40.63
C GLY A 474 9.33 -44.82 39.53
N VAL A 475 9.54 -46.11 39.81
CA VAL A 475 9.23 -47.21 38.86
C VAL A 475 7.72 -47.33 38.64
N CYS A 476 6.90 -47.22 39.69
CA CYS A 476 5.44 -47.18 39.55
C CYS A 476 4.97 -45.99 38.70
N TRP A 477 5.62 -44.83 38.83
CA TRP A 477 5.39 -43.69 37.94
C TRP A 477 5.82 -44.00 36.50
N GLN A 478 6.99 -44.59 36.27
CA GLN A 478 7.47 -44.90 34.92
C GLN A 478 6.60 -45.94 34.20
N GLU A 479 6.17 -46.99 34.91
CA GLU A 479 5.43 -48.11 34.33
C GLU A 479 3.92 -47.87 34.30
N GLY A 480 3.37 -47.04 35.20
CA GLY A 480 1.93 -46.76 35.28
C GLY A 480 1.09 -47.94 35.79
N GLU A 481 1.74 -48.91 36.41
CA GLU A 481 1.15 -50.14 36.95
C GLU A 481 1.31 -50.23 38.48
N THR A 482 0.37 -50.91 39.13
CA THR A 482 0.39 -51.14 40.58
C THR A 482 1.49 -52.13 40.95
N ILE A 483 2.34 -51.74 41.90
CA ILE A 483 3.38 -52.62 42.46
C ILE A 483 2.89 -53.17 43.79
N PHE A 484 2.82 -54.49 43.93
CA PHE A 484 2.48 -55.17 45.18
C PHE A 484 3.57 -56.15 45.57
N MET A 485 4.07 -56.06 46.81
CA MET A 485 5.14 -56.92 47.31
C MET A 485 4.88 -57.38 48.74
N THR A 486 5.21 -58.64 49.02
CA THR A 486 5.22 -59.23 50.38
C THR A 486 6.63 -59.46 50.91
N GLU A 487 7.64 -59.41 50.05
CA GLU A 487 9.06 -59.54 50.40
C GLU A 487 9.74 -58.18 50.24
N ILE A 488 9.79 -57.39 51.31
CA ILE A 488 10.34 -56.04 51.31
C ILE A 488 11.83 -56.09 51.70
N PRO A 489 12.76 -55.51 50.93
CA PRO A 489 14.17 -55.46 51.30
C PRO A 489 14.38 -54.77 52.65
N ASN A 490 15.26 -55.31 53.50
CA ASN A 490 15.41 -54.88 54.90
C ASN A 490 15.65 -53.37 55.05
N ASP A 491 16.35 -52.70 54.11
CA ASP A 491 16.68 -51.26 54.19
C ASP A 491 15.73 -50.34 53.39
N TYR A 492 14.66 -50.87 52.82
CA TYR A 492 13.75 -50.10 51.98
C TYR A 492 12.79 -49.20 52.80
N MET A 493 12.16 -49.77 53.83
CA MET A 493 11.20 -49.05 54.68
C MET A 493 11.08 -49.70 56.06
N TYR A 494 10.93 -48.86 57.10
CA TYR A 494 10.63 -49.28 58.46
C TYR A 494 9.41 -48.53 59.01
N ILE A 495 8.47 -49.26 59.60
CA ILE A 495 7.40 -48.66 60.41
C ILE A 495 7.99 -48.42 61.80
N THR A 496 8.03 -47.16 62.24
CA THR A 496 8.69 -46.75 63.48
C THR A 496 7.69 -46.47 64.60
N SER A 497 8.10 -46.77 65.83
CA SER A 497 7.41 -46.47 67.08
C SER A 497 8.41 -45.82 68.04
N GLY A 498 7.92 -45.15 69.10
CA GLY A 498 8.77 -44.53 70.13
C GLY A 498 9.70 -45.49 70.89
N VAL A 499 9.61 -46.80 70.63
CA VAL A 499 10.36 -47.88 71.27
C VAL A 499 11.12 -48.81 70.30
N GLY A 500 11.01 -48.60 68.98
CA GLY A 500 11.68 -49.44 67.96
C GLY A 500 11.00 -49.38 66.58
N GLY A 501 11.55 -50.08 65.58
CA GLY A 501 10.95 -50.18 64.24
C GLY A 501 10.93 -51.61 63.71
N ALA A 502 9.98 -51.91 62.82
CA ALA A 502 9.84 -53.22 62.17
C ALA A 502 9.52 -53.05 60.67
N SER A 503 9.98 -54.00 59.84
CA SER A 503 9.68 -54.02 58.41
C SER A 503 8.23 -54.48 58.17
N PRO A 504 7.49 -53.89 57.22
CA PRO A 504 6.12 -54.31 56.91
C PRO A 504 6.07 -55.72 56.32
N SER A 505 4.89 -56.35 56.37
CA SER A 505 4.65 -57.66 55.73
C SER A 505 4.10 -57.53 54.31
N SER A 506 3.56 -56.36 53.94
CA SER A 506 3.22 -56.04 52.57
C SER A 506 3.31 -54.55 52.27
N LEU A 507 3.61 -54.24 51.01
CA LEU A 507 3.69 -52.89 50.44
C LEU A 507 2.89 -52.86 49.13
N VAL A 508 2.03 -51.86 48.98
CA VAL A 508 1.31 -51.58 47.73
C VAL A 508 1.60 -50.14 47.30
N ILE A 509 1.96 -49.98 46.03
CA ILE A 509 2.24 -48.70 45.40
C ILE A 509 1.33 -48.58 44.18
N VAL A 510 0.45 -47.58 44.18
CA VAL A 510 -0.60 -47.41 43.17
C VAL A 510 -0.40 -46.08 42.45
N PRO A 511 -0.39 -46.07 41.11
CA PRO A 511 -0.30 -44.83 40.35
C PRO A 511 -1.64 -44.09 40.40
N VAL A 512 -1.59 -42.80 40.66
CA VAL A 512 -2.72 -41.89 40.54
C VAL A 512 -2.79 -41.44 39.09
N LYS A 513 -3.63 -42.09 38.28
CA LYS A 513 -3.74 -41.82 36.83
C LYS A 513 -5.15 -41.39 36.41
N PHE A 514 -5.23 -40.58 35.36
CA PHE A 514 -6.49 -40.20 34.71
C PHE A 514 -6.25 -39.99 33.21
N ASN A 515 -7.04 -40.63 32.36
CA ASN A 515 -6.83 -40.67 30.90
C ASN A 515 -5.39 -41.04 30.51
N ASP A 516 -4.86 -42.14 31.09
CA ASP A 516 -3.50 -42.65 30.88
C ASP A 516 -2.34 -41.70 31.27
N LYS A 517 -2.64 -40.52 31.83
CA LYS A 517 -1.63 -39.62 32.41
C LYS A 517 -1.52 -39.83 33.92
N ILE A 518 -0.30 -39.92 34.42
CA ILE A 518 0.00 -40.10 35.85
C ILE A 518 0.16 -38.71 36.48
N PHE A 519 -0.54 -38.49 37.59
CA PHE A 519 -0.56 -37.25 38.37
C PHE A 519 0.11 -37.40 39.74
N GLY A 520 0.41 -38.63 40.15
CA GLY A 520 0.99 -38.93 41.45
C GLY A 520 1.11 -40.43 41.71
N VAL A 521 1.58 -40.79 42.90
CA VAL A 521 1.72 -42.17 43.37
C VAL A 521 1.30 -42.24 44.85
N ILE A 522 0.54 -43.27 45.20
CA ILE A 522 0.17 -43.59 46.58
C ILE A 522 0.96 -44.81 47.02
N GLU A 523 1.60 -44.73 48.17
CA GLU A 523 2.35 -45.83 48.77
C GLU A 523 1.70 -46.20 50.12
N LEU A 524 1.37 -47.48 50.33
CA LEU A 524 0.77 -47.98 51.56
C LEU A 524 1.51 -49.22 52.05
N ALA A 525 1.89 -49.22 53.33
CA ALA A 525 2.58 -50.34 53.97
C ALA A 525 1.75 -50.91 55.13
N SER A 526 1.70 -52.23 55.25
CA SER A 526 0.94 -52.94 56.29
C SER A 526 1.70 -54.13 56.87
N PHE A 527 1.47 -54.44 58.14
CA PHE A 527 1.92 -55.69 58.77
C PHE A 527 1.04 -56.90 58.40
N LYS A 528 -0.12 -56.66 57.79
CA LYS A 528 -0.98 -57.71 57.22
C LYS A 528 -0.78 -57.76 55.71
N ILE A 529 -1.02 -58.93 55.11
CA ILE A 529 -1.08 -59.05 53.64
C ILE A 529 -2.38 -58.39 53.18
N ILE A 530 -2.27 -57.33 52.37
CA ILE A 530 -3.43 -56.63 51.81
C ILE A 530 -4.13 -57.57 50.80
N PRO A 531 -5.41 -57.92 51.02
CA PRO A 531 -6.15 -58.78 50.10
C PRO A 531 -6.35 -58.15 48.72
N ASN A 532 -6.43 -58.97 47.67
CA ASN A 532 -6.59 -58.51 46.28
C ASN A 532 -7.82 -57.60 46.06
N HIS A 533 -8.93 -57.82 46.78
CA HIS A 533 -10.12 -56.97 46.66
C HIS A 533 -9.90 -55.54 47.18
N GLN A 534 -8.99 -55.37 48.17
CA GLN A 534 -8.60 -54.06 48.68
C GLN A 534 -7.62 -53.36 47.74
N ILE A 535 -6.70 -54.10 47.09
CA ILE A 535 -5.80 -53.55 46.06
C ILE A 535 -6.63 -52.96 44.91
N LYS A 536 -7.57 -53.73 44.36
CA LYS A 536 -8.49 -53.25 43.30
C LYS A 536 -9.32 -52.04 43.72
N PHE A 537 -9.68 -51.96 45.01
CA PHE A 537 -10.37 -50.79 45.55
C PHE A 537 -9.46 -49.55 45.58
N ILE A 538 -8.20 -49.70 46.02
CA ILE A 538 -7.22 -48.60 46.03
C ILE A 538 -6.99 -48.09 44.61
N GLU A 539 -6.87 -48.98 43.62
CA GLU A 539 -6.73 -48.62 42.20
C GLU A 539 -7.91 -47.77 41.71
N ALA A 540 -9.14 -48.19 41.99
CA ALA A 540 -10.34 -47.46 41.58
C ALA A 540 -10.44 -46.06 42.24
N ILE A 541 -10.08 -45.96 43.52
CA ILE A 541 -10.05 -44.67 44.23
C ILE A 541 -8.91 -43.77 43.75
N ALA A 542 -7.74 -44.34 43.45
CA ALA A 542 -6.59 -43.61 42.91
C ALA A 542 -6.92 -42.96 41.56
N GLU A 543 -7.70 -43.63 40.70
CA GLU A 543 -8.15 -43.06 39.43
C GLU A 543 -9.11 -41.88 39.63
N SER A 544 -10.10 -42.02 40.53
CA SER A 544 -11.03 -40.93 40.87
C SER A 544 -10.31 -39.72 41.49
N PHE A 545 -9.32 -39.99 42.34
CA PHE A 545 -8.45 -38.97 42.91
C PHE A 545 -7.61 -38.28 41.84
N GLY A 546 -7.05 -39.02 40.87
CA GLY A 546 -6.30 -38.47 39.74
C GLY A 546 -7.11 -37.48 38.90
N SER A 547 -8.39 -37.78 38.65
CA SER A 547 -9.30 -36.85 37.98
C SER A 547 -9.49 -35.55 38.77
N THR A 548 -9.63 -35.65 40.08
CA THR A 548 -9.80 -34.48 40.97
C THR A 548 -8.54 -33.61 40.97
N VAL A 549 -7.35 -34.22 41.11
CA VAL A 549 -6.05 -33.53 41.04
C VAL A 549 -5.87 -32.81 39.69
N HIS A 550 -6.24 -33.46 38.58
CA HIS A 550 -6.20 -32.85 37.25
C HIS A 550 -7.08 -31.59 37.16
N ASN A 551 -8.33 -31.67 37.63
CA ASN A 551 -9.26 -30.55 37.58
C ASN A 551 -8.78 -29.35 38.41
N MET A 552 -8.20 -29.61 39.59
CA MET A 552 -7.64 -28.59 40.47
C MET A 552 -6.45 -27.86 39.84
N LYS A 553 -5.51 -28.62 39.24
CA LYS A 553 -4.36 -28.05 38.53
C LYS A 553 -4.79 -27.23 37.32
N THR A 554 -5.71 -27.75 36.51
CA THR A 554 -6.22 -27.05 35.32
C THR A 554 -6.92 -25.75 35.68
N GLY A 555 -7.79 -25.76 36.70
CA GLY A 555 -8.49 -24.56 37.16
C GLY A 555 -7.53 -23.44 37.61
N THR A 556 -6.45 -23.80 38.31
CA THR A 556 -5.41 -22.86 38.74
C THR A 556 -4.67 -22.25 37.55
N LYS A 557 -4.27 -23.08 36.56
CA LYS A 557 -3.60 -22.61 35.33
C LYS A 557 -4.50 -21.68 34.51
N THR A 558 -5.78 -22.00 34.35
CA THR A 558 -6.75 -21.15 33.63
C THR A 558 -6.92 -19.78 34.29
N ARG A 559 -7.00 -19.72 35.62
CA ARG A 559 -7.12 -18.45 36.34
C ARG A 559 -5.91 -17.54 36.13
N SER A 560 -4.70 -18.09 36.22
CA SER A 560 -3.47 -17.35 35.98
C SER A 560 -3.39 -16.81 34.55
N LEU A 561 -3.77 -17.61 33.54
CA LEU A 561 -3.77 -17.19 32.14
C LEU A 561 -4.79 -16.08 31.88
N LEU A 562 -5.96 -16.13 32.53
CA LEU A 562 -6.98 -15.10 32.41
C LEU A 562 -6.51 -13.75 32.97
N GLU A 563 -5.85 -13.76 34.13
CA GLU A 563 -5.27 -12.56 34.74
C GLU A 563 -4.19 -11.95 33.83
N GLN A 564 -3.29 -12.76 33.25
CA GLN A 564 -2.30 -12.30 32.28
C GLN A 564 -2.96 -11.69 31.02
N SER A 565 -4.02 -12.33 30.49
CA SER A 565 -4.74 -11.81 29.33
C SER A 565 -5.42 -10.47 29.61
N GLN A 566 -5.93 -10.24 30.82
CA GLN A 566 -6.53 -8.96 31.20
C GLN A 566 -5.48 -7.85 31.25
N ILE A 567 -4.33 -8.10 31.89
CA ILE A 567 -3.20 -7.15 31.95
C ILE A 567 -2.72 -6.78 30.54
N MET A 568 -2.51 -7.77 29.67
CA MET A 568 -2.11 -7.55 28.28
C MET A 568 -3.12 -6.67 27.51
N THR A 569 -4.42 -6.86 27.78
CA THR A 569 -5.47 -6.07 27.14
C THR A 569 -5.44 -4.60 27.59
N GLU A 570 -5.14 -4.35 28.87
CA GLU A 570 -4.98 -2.98 29.39
C GLU A 570 -3.74 -2.30 28.81
N GLU A 571 -2.62 -3.01 28.67
CA GLU A 571 -1.40 -2.49 28.04
C GLU A 571 -1.61 -2.12 26.57
N LEU A 572 -2.28 -2.97 25.79
CA LEU A 572 -2.60 -2.69 24.38
C LEU A 572 -3.49 -1.45 24.23
N ARG A 573 -4.47 -1.26 25.13
CA ARG A 573 -5.32 -0.06 25.12
C ARG A 573 -4.54 1.22 25.41
N ALA A 574 -3.56 1.15 26.32
CA ALA A 574 -2.69 2.29 26.60
C ALA A 574 -1.82 2.66 25.38
N GLN A 575 -1.25 1.64 24.69
CA GLN A 575 -0.47 1.86 23.47
C GLN A 575 -1.32 2.42 22.32
N GLU A 576 -2.56 1.96 22.16
CA GLU A 576 -3.49 2.47 21.13
C GLU A 576 -3.78 3.97 21.33
N GLU A 577 -4.02 4.40 22.58
CA GLU A 577 -4.28 5.80 22.89
C GLU A 577 -3.03 6.68 22.67
N GLU A 578 -1.84 6.19 23.03
CA GLU A 578 -0.58 6.89 22.76
C GLU A 578 -0.35 7.05 21.24
N MET A 579 -0.61 5.99 20.47
CA MET A 579 -0.49 6.04 19.01
C MET A 579 -1.48 7.02 18.38
N ARG A 580 -2.72 7.10 18.91
CA ARG A 580 -3.74 8.06 18.48
C ARG A 580 -3.26 9.50 18.68
N GLN A 581 -2.68 9.82 19.84
CA GLN A 581 -2.13 11.15 20.12
C GLN A 581 -0.98 11.51 19.18
N ASN A 582 -0.04 10.58 18.97
CA ASN A 582 1.07 10.78 18.04
C ASN A 582 0.59 11.02 16.60
N MET A 583 -0.50 10.36 16.18
CA MET A 583 -1.09 10.55 14.85
C MET A 583 -1.74 11.94 14.71
N GLU A 584 -2.41 12.44 15.74
CA GLU A 584 -3.00 13.79 15.75
C GLU A 584 -1.92 14.88 15.66
N GLU A 585 -0.81 14.75 16.39
CA GLU A 585 0.31 15.69 16.33
C GLU A 585 1.00 15.68 14.95
N LEU A 586 1.20 14.49 14.37
CA LEU A 586 1.76 14.35 13.03
C LEU A 586 0.87 14.99 11.96
N GLN A 587 -0.45 14.88 12.08
CA GLN A 587 -1.37 15.53 11.15
C GLN A 587 -1.30 17.06 11.26
N ALA A 588 -1.26 17.61 12.48
CA ALA A 588 -1.16 19.06 12.69
C ALA A 588 0.13 19.64 12.10
N THR A 589 1.27 18.95 12.30
CA THR A 589 2.55 19.37 11.74
C THR A 589 2.57 19.28 10.20
N GLN A 590 1.91 18.28 9.61
CA GLN A 590 1.76 18.18 8.17
C GLN A 590 0.95 19.35 7.58
N GLU A 591 -0.18 19.70 8.21
CA GLU A 591 -1.01 20.83 7.78
C GLU A 591 -0.29 22.19 7.88
N GLU A 592 0.61 22.36 8.85
CA GLU A 592 1.47 23.54 8.95
C GLU A 592 2.53 23.56 7.84
N MET A 593 3.17 22.42 7.57
CA MET A 593 4.18 22.29 6.52
C MET A 593 3.60 22.58 5.13
N GLU A 594 2.40 22.08 4.83
CA GLU A 594 1.71 22.36 3.57
C GLU A 594 1.41 23.86 3.38
N ARG A 595 1.03 24.56 4.46
CA ARG A 595 0.85 26.01 4.44
C ARG A 595 2.17 26.75 4.16
N ASN A 596 3.25 26.33 4.80
CA ASN A 596 4.58 26.91 4.58
C ASN A 596 5.06 26.69 3.13
N VAL A 597 4.89 25.49 2.58
CA VAL A 597 5.24 25.17 1.19
C VAL A 597 4.43 26.01 0.20
N SER A 598 3.13 26.18 0.46
CA SER A 598 2.25 27.03 -0.37
C SER A 598 2.69 28.50 -0.34
N SER A 599 3.03 29.01 0.86
CA SER A 599 3.54 30.37 1.03
C SER A 599 4.85 30.58 0.28
N LEU A 600 5.81 29.67 0.43
CA LEU A 600 7.08 29.70 -0.29
C LEU A 600 6.87 29.70 -1.80
N LYS A 601 5.99 28.84 -2.32
CA LYS A 601 5.69 28.77 -3.75
C LYS A 601 5.12 30.09 -4.30
N SER A 602 4.26 30.75 -3.53
CA SER A 602 3.75 32.08 -3.88
C SER A 602 4.86 33.13 -3.88
N MET A 603 5.75 33.13 -2.89
CA MET A 603 6.90 34.03 -2.84
C MET A 603 7.86 33.81 -4.01
N THR A 604 8.18 32.56 -4.35
CA THR A 604 9.03 32.23 -5.50
C THR A 604 8.44 32.75 -6.80
N LYS A 605 7.12 32.55 -7.01
CA LYS A 605 6.44 33.05 -8.20
C LYS A 605 6.45 34.57 -8.29
N GLU A 606 6.32 35.26 -7.16
CA GLU A 606 6.42 36.72 -7.12
C GLU A 606 7.84 37.19 -7.46
N LEU A 607 8.87 36.52 -6.93
CA LEU A 607 10.28 36.82 -7.22
C LEU A 607 10.61 36.62 -8.70
N GLU A 608 10.16 35.52 -9.32
CA GLU A 608 10.35 35.27 -10.76
C GLU A 608 9.74 36.40 -11.62
N VAL A 609 8.55 36.88 -11.27
CA VAL A 609 7.91 37.99 -11.99
C VAL A 609 8.72 39.28 -11.82
N ARG A 610 9.20 39.58 -10.61
CA ARG A 610 10.05 40.75 -10.36
C ARG A 610 11.37 40.67 -11.13
N GLU A 611 12.04 39.51 -11.12
CA GLU A 611 13.28 39.27 -11.86
C GLU A 611 13.08 39.54 -13.35
N ARG A 612 11.99 39.02 -13.94
CA ARG A 612 11.65 39.24 -15.35
C ARG A 612 11.44 40.73 -15.67
N ILE A 613 10.77 41.49 -14.80
CA ILE A 613 10.58 42.94 -14.99
C ILE A 613 11.94 43.67 -15.00
N PHE A 614 12.84 43.32 -14.09
CA PHE A 614 14.19 43.89 -14.09
C PHE A 614 14.97 43.49 -15.36
N GLY A 615 14.82 42.24 -15.83
CA GLY A 615 15.38 41.74 -17.09
C GLY A 615 15.03 42.59 -18.31
N LEU A 616 13.84 43.19 -18.35
CA LEU A 616 13.36 44.00 -19.48
C LEU A 616 13.76 45.48 -19.38
N THR A 617 13.87 46.02 -18.17
CA THR A 617 13.92 47.48 -17.93
C THR A 617 15.28 47.99 -17.45
N THR A 618 16.11 47.11 -16.90
CA THR A 618 17.31 47.48 -16.16
C THR A 618 18.48 46.64 -16.65
N ILE A 619 19.65 47.24 -16.82
CA ILE A 619 20.89 46.51 -17.09
C ILE A 619 21.43 45.98 -15.76
N LEU A 620 21.42 44.66 -15.58
CA LEU A 620 21.88 43.99 -14.36
C LEU A 620 23.19 43.25 -14.60
N SER A 621 24.10 43.37 -13.63
CA SER A 621 25.26 42.48 -13.54
C SER A 621 25.62 42.13 -12.12
N GLU A 622 26.16 40.94 -11.94
CA GLU A 622 26.84 40.52 -10.74
C GLU A 622 28.33 40.46 -10.99
N ALA A 623 29.13 40.88 -10.02
CA ALA A 623 30.58 40.79 -10.06
C ALA A 623 31.14 40.28 -8.74
N ASP A 624 32.26 39.56 -8.81
CA ASP A 624 32.99 39.14 -7.62
C ASP A 624 33.59 40.35 -6.87
N LYS A 625 34.20 40.09 -5.71
CA LYS A 625 34.84 41.14 -4.89
C LYS A 625 35.98 41.91 -5.60
N TYR A 626 36.48 41.43 -6.73
CA TYR A 626 37.52 42.06 -7.54
C TYR A 626 36.97 42.81 -8.77
N GLY A 627 35.66 42.71 -9.04
CA GLY A 627 35.02 43.32 -10.19
C GLY A 627 35.01 42.47 -11.46
N THR A 628 35.28 41.17 -11.33
CA THR A 628 35.11 40.20 -12.41
C THR A 628 33.63 39.88 -12.55
N ILE A 629 33.08 40.00 -13.76
CA ILE A 629 31.67 39.75 -14.03
C ILE A 629 31.37 38.26 -13.85
N LEU A 630 30.41 37.96 -12.98
CA LEU A 630 29.92 36.61 -12.69
C LEU A 630 28.64 36.29 -13.46
N ASP A 631 27.76 37.28 -13.57
CA ASP A 631 26.48 37.16 -14.25
C ASP A 631 26.03 38.50 -14.83
N ILE A 632 25.19 38.47 -15.86
CA ILE A 632 24.57 39.63 -16.51
C ILE A 632 23.17 39.26 -17.00
N ASN A 633 22.26 40.23 -17.13
CA ASN A 633 20.97 39.95 -17.77
C ASN A 633 21.00 40.23 -19.28
N SER A 634 19.93 39.82 -19.98
CA SER A 634 19.79 40.01 -21.44
C SER A 634 19.87 41.48 -21.87
N LYS A 635 19.34 42.41 -21.05
CA LYS A 635 19.46 43.85 -21.32
C LYS A 635 20.90 44.34 -21.35
N PHE A 636 21.78 43.76 -20.54
CA PHE A 636 23.20 44.06 -20.57
C PHE A 636 23.80 43.69 -21.93
N VAL A 637 23.52 42.47 -22.41
CA VAL A 637 23.99 41.97 -23.71
C VAL A 637 23.49 42.88 -24.83
N GLU A 638 22.19 43.21 -24.83
CA GLU A 638 21.56 44.10 -25.81
C GLU A 638 22.25 45.47 -25.90
N VAL A 639 22.46 46.13 -24.75
CA VAL A 639 22.98 47.51 -24.73
C VAL A 639 24.49 47.58 -24.94
N SER A 640 25.25 46.61 -24.42
CA SER A 640 26.71 46.59 -24.54
C SER A 640 27.21 46.04 -25.88
N GLY A 641 26.38 45.26 -26.59
CA GLY A 641 26.74 44.61 -27.85
C GLY A 641 27.73 43.44 -27.72
N TYR A 642 28.18 43.11 -26.50
CA TYR A 642 28.97 41.91 -26.24
C TYR A 642 28.07 40.71 -26.00
N SER A 643 28.48 39.52 -26.44
CA SER A 643 27.81 38.30 -26.03
C SER A 643 28.06 38.02 -24.55
N ARG A 644 27.22 37.16 -23.94
CA ARG A 644 27.37 36.77 -22.55
C ARG A 644 28.73 36.12 -22.29
N GLU A 645 29.14 35.21 -23.16
CA GLU A 645 30.39 34.46 -23.09
C GLU A 645 31.62 35.37 -23.15
N GLU A 646 31.51 36.50 -23.84
CA GLU A 646 32.58 37.50 -23.92
C GLU A 646 32.74 38.33 -22.63
N LEU A 647 31.65 38.51 -21.88
CA LEU A 647 31.61 39.34 -20.67
C LEU A 647 31.86 38.53 -19.40
N ILE A 648 31.33 37.31 -19.31
CA ILE A 648 31.52 36.46 -18.11
C ILE A 648 33.02 36.18 -17.90
N GLY A 649 33.47 36.35 -16.66
CA GLY A 649 34.87 36.16 -16.29
C GLY A 649 35.80 37.33 -16.68
N LYS A 650 35.29 38.42 -17.27
CA LYS A 650 36.07 39.62 -17.57
C LYS A 650 35.92 40.69 -16.49
N PRO A 651 36.94 41.52 -16.28
CA PRO A 651 36.80 42.68 -15.41
C PRO A 651 35.80 43.68 -16.01
N HIS A 652 34.94 44.27 -15.18
CA HIS A 652 33.92 45.23 -15.61
C HIS A 652 34.50 46.47 -16.32
N ASN A 653 35.81 46.71 -16.18
CA ASN A 653 36.55 47.77 -16.86
C ASN A 653 36.62 47.59 -18.39
N ILE A 654 36.29 46.42 -18.93
CA ILE A 654 36.19 46.19 -20.38
C ILE A 654 35.21 47.15 -21.07
N LEU A 655 34.22 47.65 -20.32
CA LEU A 655 33.19 48.56 -20.83
C LEU A 655 33.50 50.03 -20.56
N ARG A 656 34.61 50.35 -19.89
CA ARG A 656 34.89 51.72 -19.48
C ARG A 656 35.23 52.56 -20.71
N ASP A 657 34.54 53.69 -20.87
CA ASP A 657 34.92 54.65 -21.88
C ASP A 657 36.26 55.36 -21.52
N PRO A 658 37.21 55.49 -22.46
CA PRO A 658 38.50 56.16 -22.22
C PRO A 658 38.38 57.62 -21.76
N GLU A 659 37.29 58.31 -22.11
CA GLU A 659 37.04 59.70 -21.70
C GLU A 659 36.64 59.82 -20.23
N MET A 660 36.26 58.71 -19.58
CA MET A 660 35.86 58.75 -18.18
C MET A 660 37.07 59.00 -17.26
N PRO A 661 37.01 60.01 -16.37
CA PRO A 661 38.10 60.33 -15.45
C PRO A 661 38.45 59.19 -14.51
N LYS A 662 39.73 59.04 -14.19
CA LYS A 662 40.21 58.00 -13.25
C LYS A 662 39.75 58.27 -11.83
N GLU A 663 39.53 59.52 -11.49
CA GLU A 663 39.08 60.01 -10.19
C GLU A 663 37.69 59.47 -9.83
N LEU A 664 36.75 59.46 -10.79
CA LEU A 664 35.42 58.91 -10.58
C LEU A 664 35.47 57.41 -10.30
N PHE A 665 36.29 56.65 -11.05
CA PHE A 665 36.42 55.22 -10.84
C PHE A 665 37.15 54.87 -9.54
N LYS A 666 38.08 55.74 -9.09
CA LYS A 666 38.67 55.64 -7.76
C LYS A 666 37.61 55.81 -6.67
N LEU A 667 36.80 56.87 -6.77
CA LEU A 667 35.67 57.11 -5.85
C LEU A 667 34.69 55.93 -5.84
N PHE A 668 34.32 55.42 -7.02
CA PHE A 668 33.48 54.23 -7.18
C PHE A 668 34.03 53.04 -6.38
N TRP A 669 35.30 52.68 -6.60
CA TRP A 669 35.93 51.54 -5.93
C TRP A 669 36.08 51.74 -4.43
N ASP A 670 36.49 52.93 -3.98
CA ASP A 670 36.62 53.26 -2.56
C ASP A 670 35.26 53.19 -1.85
N THR A 671 34.18 53.60 -2.54
CA THR A 671 32.80 53.54 -2.03
C THR A 671 32.33 52.09 -1.86
N ILE A 672 32.39 51.28 -2.91
CA ILE A 672 31.86 49.91 -2.83
C ILE A 672 32.70 49.00 -1.93
N LYS A 673 34.03 49.21 -1.88
CA LYS A 673 34.94 48.46 -0.99
C LYS A 673 34.77 48.81 0.49
N SER A 674 34.31 50.01 0.80
CA SER A 674 33.93 50.39 2.17
C SER A 674 32.55 49.85 2.57
N GLY A 675 31.88 49.09 1.69
CA GLY A 675 30.56 48.52 1.94
C GLY A 675 29.41 49.50 1.71
N ASN A 676 29.67 50.66 1.09
CA ASN A 676 28.67 51.67 0.78
C ASN A 676 28.11 51.49 -0.65
N ILE A 677 26.90 51.99 -0.87
CA ILE A 677 26.26 51.97 -2.19
C ILE A 677 26.85 53.08 -3.05
N PHE A 678 27.33 52.74 -4.24
CA PHE A 678 27.71 53.73 -5.23
C PHE A 678 26.53 54.07 -6.14
N LYS A 679 26.33 55.37 -6.40
CA LYS A 679 25.41 55.87 -7.44
C LYS A 679 26.12 56.87 -8.33
N GLY A 680 26.01 56.73 -9.64
CA GLY A 680 26.58 57.71 -10.54
C GLY A 680 26.30 57.49 -12.02
N ILE A 681 26.43 58.57 -12.78
CA ILE A 681 26.37 58.59 -14.25
C ILE A 681 27.72 58.14 -14.79
N ILE A 682 27.70 57.12 -15.65
CA ILE A 682 28.89 56.51 -16.25
C ILE A 682 28.71 56.41 -17.76
N LYS A 683 29.70 56.89 -18.51
CA LYS A 683 29.85 56.63 -19.94
C LYS A 683 30.57 55.30 -20.14
N ASN A 684 29.95 54.40 -20.87
CA ASN A 684 30.52 53.10 -21.24
C ASN A 684 30.75 53.02 -22.74
N ARG A 685 31.67 52.13 -23.13
CA ARG A 685 31.98 51.77 -24.51
C ARG A 685 31.84 50.27 -24.68
N GLY A 686 30.80 49.88 -25.42
CA GLY A 686 30.49 48.52 -25.81
C GLY A 686 31.32 48.02 -27.00
N LYS A 687 30.96 46.83 -27.48
CA LYS A 687 31.61 46.16 -28.61
C LYS A 687 31.47 47.02 -29.87
N GLY A 688 32.52 47.08 -30.69
CA GLY A 688 32.53 47.89 -31.90
C GLY A 688 32.59 49.41 -31.66
N GLY A 689 32.81 49.85 -30.42
CA GLY A 689 32.93 51.27 -30.08
C GLY A 689 31.59 51.96 -29.79
N ILE A 690 30.50 51.20 -29.61
CA ILE A 690 29.18 51.72 -29.25
C ILE A 690 29.28 52.44 -27.90
N VAL A 691 29.03 53.75 -27.90
CA VAL A 691 29.04 54.54 -26.67
C VAL A 691 27.63 54.58 -26.11
N TYR A 692 27.50 54.35 -24.80
CA TYR A 692 26.21 54.41 -24.11
C TYR A 692 26.36 54.93 -22.68
N TRP A 693 25.33 55.60 -22.20
CA TRP A 693 25.32 56.21 -20.88
C TRP A 693 24.42 55.43 -19.93
N VAL A 694 24.86 55.30 -18.69
CA VAL A 694 24.08 54.64 -17.64
C VAL A 694 24.02 55.47 -16.38
N ASN A 695 22.85 55.47 -15.75
CA ASN A 695 22.73 55.80 -14.33
C ASN A 695 22.91 54.52 -13.53
N ALA A 696 24.09 54.34 -12.93
CA ALA A 696 24.50 53.13 -12.26
C ALA A 696 24.26 53.22 -10.74
N THR A 697 23.70 52.15 -10.17
CA THR A 697 23.67 51.88 -8.73
C THR A 697 24.33 50.55 -8.46
N ILE A 698 25.41 50.54 -7.67
CA ILE A 698 26.18 49.33 -7.35
C ILE A 698 26.12 49.09 -5.85
N VAL A 699 25.66 47.90 -5.46
CA VAL A 699 25.40 47.51 -4.07
C VAL A 699 26.30 46.33 -3.69
N PRO A 700 27.05 46.42 -2.57
CA PRO A 700 27.77 45.28 -2.02
C PRO A 700 26.82 44.30 -1.32
N ILE A 701 26.95 43.02 -1.63
CA ILE A 701 26.30 41.93 -0.91
C ILE A 701 27.29 41.38 0.12
N LYS A 702 26.83 41.28 1.37
CA LYS A 702 27.62 40.83 2.51
C LYS A 702 27.16 39.44 2.96
N ASP A 703 28.07 38.64 3.50
CA ASP A 703 27.74 37.44 4.25
C ASP A 703 27.29 37.77 5.68
N GLU A 704 26.98 36.74 6.47
CA GLU A 704 26.54 36.87 7.87
C GLU A 704 27.61 37.53 8.76
N ASP A 705 28.89 37.41 8.40
CA ASP A 705 30.03 38.02 9.08
C ASP A 705 30.29 39.47 8.64
N GLY A 706 29.50 39.99 7.69
CA GLY A 706 29.60 41.36 7.16
C GLY A 706 30.69 41.55 6.10
N ASN A 707 31.36 40.49 5.65
CA ASN A 707 32.35 40.55 4.58
C ASN A 707 31.66 40.65 3.22
N ILE A 708 32.21 41.48 2.32
CA ILE A 708 31.68 41.62 0.97
C ILE A 708 31.98 40.35 0.15
N VAL A 709 30.93 39.67 -0.28
CA VAL A 709 31.01 38.44 -1.10
C VAL A 709 31.01 38.80 -2.59
N LYS A 710 30.09 39.67 -3.00
CA LYS A 710 29.88 40.07 -4.40
C LYS A 710 29.28 41.47 -4.49
N TYR A 711 29.27 42.04 -5.68
CA TYR A 711 28.58 43.29 -5.99
C TYR A 711 27.46 43.04 -7.00
N ILE A 712 26.29 43.65 -6.77
CA ILE A 712 25.20 43.68 -7.76
C ILE A 712 25.10 45.10 -8.30
N GLY A 713 25.15 45.22 -9.62
CA GLY A 713 24.99 46.47 -10.33
C GLY A 713 23.69 46.53 -11.09
N ALA A 714 22.88 47.55 -10.81
CA ALA A 714 21.68 47.90 -11.55
C ALA A 714 21.88 49.24 -12.26
N ARG A 715 21.58 49.29 -13.55
CA ARG A 715 21.87 50.44 -14.41
C ARG A 715 20.67 50.74 -15.29
N TYR A 716 20.27 52.01 -15.36
CA TYR A 716 19.31 52.48 -16.35
C TYR A 716 20.05 53.13 -17.51
N HIS A 717 19.74 52.67 -18.73
CA HIS A 717 20.28 53.28 -19.94
C HIS A 717 19.69 54.69 -20.12
N ILE A 718 20.53 55.68 -20.41
CA ILE A 718 20.10 57.05 -20.70
C ILE A 718 20.22 57.24 -22.21
N GLU A 719 19.07 57.29 -22.90
CA GLU A 719 19.03 57.36 -24.37
C GLU A 719 19.44 58.73 -24.92
N ASP A 720 19.15 59.81 -24.19
CA ASP A 720 19.53 61.17 -24.59
C ASP A 720 20.95 61.50 -24.11
N GLU A 721 21.90 61.52 -25.05
CA GLU A 721 23.32 61.79 -24.79
C GLU A 721 23.55 63.21 -24.23
N LYS A 722 22.83 64.24 -24.70
CA LYS A 722 23.00 65.60 -24.17
C LYS A 722 22.53 65.68 -22.73
N PHE A 723 21.42 65.00 -22.42
CA PHE A 723 20.93 64.91 -21.05
C PHE A 723 21.90 64.12 -20.16
N ALA A 724 22.48 63.03 -20.65
CA ALA A 724 23.47 62.24 -19.93
C ALA A 724 24.74 63.05 -19.62
N GLU A 725 25.26 63.80 -20.59
CA GLU A 725 26.41 64.70 -20.42
C GLU A 725 26.11 65.81 -19.40
N TYR A 726 24.94 66.43 -19.47
CA TYR A 726 24.49 67.41 -18.48
C TYR A 726 24.46 66.82 -17.06
N MET A 727 23.87 65.63 -16.91
CA MET A 727 23.79 64.93 -15.62
C MET A 727 25.17 64.54 -15.09
N TYR A 728 26.07 64.10 -15.97
CA TYR A 728 27.46 63.81 -15.62
C TYR A 728 28.20 65.07 -15.18
N ASN A 729 28.12 66.17 -15.92
CA ASN A 729 28.81 67.43 -15.59
C ASN A 729 28.31 68.02 -14.26
N LYS A 730 27.01 67.88 -13.97
CA LYS A 730 26.44 68.22 -12.67
C LYS A 730 27.01 67.35 -11.54
N GLN A 731 27.09 66.04 -11.74
CA GLN A 731 27.75 65.11 -10.81
C GLN A 731 29.23 65.49 -10.59
N ALA A 732 29.97 65.74 -11.66
CA ALA A 732 31.39 66.08 -11.62
C ALA A 732 31.64 67.40 -10.85
N SER A 733 30.78 68.41 -11.04
CA SER A 733 30.85 69.69 -10.33
C SER A 733 30.65 69.53 -8.82
N VAL A 734 29.72 68.67 -8.40
CA VAL A 734 29.46 68.37 -6.97
C VAL A 734 30.62 67.59 -6.35
N LEU A 735 31.24 66.68 -7.11
CA LEU A 735 32.31 65.81 -6.65
C LEU A 735 33.73 66.43 -6.79
N GLY A 736 33.85 67.61 -7.40
CA GLY A 736 35.14 68.25 -7.67
C GLY A 736 35.99 67.50 -8.71
N HIS A 737 35.35 66.85 -9.68
CA HIS A 737 35.99 66.08 -10.74
C HIS A 737 36.06 66.84 -12.08
N PRO A 738 36.98 66.47 -12.99
CA PRO A 738 37.06 67.07 -14.32
C PRO A 738 35.75 66.90 -15.12
N LEU A 739 35.30 67.99 -15.75
CA LEU A 739 34.24 67.95 -16.76
C LEU A 739 34.71 67.20 -18.00
N LEU A 740 33.78 66.57 -18.73
CA LEU A 740 34.13 66.01 -20.03
C LEU A 740 34.47 67.13 -21.00
N LYS A 741 35.50 66.93 -21.83
CA LYS A 741 35.83 67.88 -22.90
C LYS A 741 34.70 67.88 -23.90
N THR A 742 33.95 68.98 -23.98
CA THR A 742 32.99 69.21 -25.05
C THR A 742 33.77 69.33 -26.36
N ASN A 743 33.62 68.37 -27.27
CA ASN A 743 34.04 68.59 -28.65
C ASN A 743 33.09 69.65 -29.25
N SER A 744 33.66 70.83 -29.53
CA SER A 744 33.01 71.93 -30.26
C SER A 744 32.73 71.56 -31.70
#